data_AF-A0A7K4ZEF2-F1
#
_entry.id   AF-A0A7K4ZEF2-F1
#
_cell.length_a   1.000
_cell.length_b   1.000
_cell.length_c   1.000
_cell.angle_alpha   90.00
_cell.angle_beta   90.00
_cell.angle_gamma   90.00
#
_symmetry.space_group_name_H-M   'P 1'
#
loop_
_entity.id
_entity.type
_entity.pdbx_description
1 polymer ?
#
loop_
_entity_poly.entity_id
_entity_poly.type
_entity_poly.pdbx_seq_one_letter_code
_entity_poly.pdbx_strand_id
1 'polypeptide(L)'
;MPGKRGTAGGGGAELPGAGAPRQRRRRRKVSCFSSIQLFLVSECALMLAQGTVGAYLVSVLTTLERRFNLQSADVGVIASSFEIGNLALILFVSYFGARGHRPRLIGCGGIVMALGALLSALPEFLTHQYEYESGEIRWGAEGRDVCAANGSTSDEGPDPDLICRNRTATNMMYLLLIGAQVLLGIGATPVQPLGVSYIDDHVRRKDSSLYIGILFTMLVFGPACGFILGSFCTKIYVDAVFIDTSKLDITPDDPRWIGAWWGGFLLCGALLFFSSLPMFGFPQSLPPRPEHTGESEQAMLPERDYERPKPSNGVLRHALEGESSTTCFQQLRVIPKVTKHLLSNPVFTCIILAACMEIAVVAGFAAFLGKYLEQQFNLTTSSANQLLGMTAIPCACLGIFLGGLLVKKLSLSALGAIRMAMLVNLVSTACYVSFLFLGCDTGPVAGVTVPYGNNSTPTSSLDPYSPCNNNCECQTDSFTPVCGSDGITYLSACFAGCSSTNLSGCSCLTSVPAENATVVPGKCPSPGCEEAFLTFLCVMCVCSMIGAMAQTPSVIILIRTVSPELKSYALGVLFLLLRLLGFIPPPLIFGAGIDSTCLFWSTFCGEQGACALYDNVVYRYLYVSIAIALKSFAFILYTTTWQCLRKNYKRYIKNHEGGLSTSEFFASTLTLDNLGRDSVPQNPSHRTKFIYNLEDHEWCENMESVL
;
A
#
# COMPACT_ATOMS: atom_id res chain seq x y z
N MET A 1 74.16 -20.25 52.35
CA MET A 1 74.85 -19.17 53.09
C MET A 1 74.03 -17.89 52.97
N PRO A 2 74.02 -17.06 54.02
CA PRO A 2 72.87 -16.72 54.86
C PRO A 2 72.20 -15.39 54.43
N GLY A 3 71.07 -14.90 54.94
CA GLY A 3 70.35 -14.99 56.23
C GLY A 3 69.32 -13.84 56.20
N LYS A 4 68.38 -13.61 57.12
CA LYS A 4 68.01 -14.05 58.47
C LYS A 4 66.53 -13.61 58.59
N ARG A 5 65.61 -14.50 58.95
CA ARG A 5 65.04 -14.69 60.31
C ARG A 5 64.29 -13.50 60.90
N GLY A 6 62.98 -13.72 61.08
CA GLY A 6 62.24 -13.48 62.32
C GLY A 6 60.96 -14.32 62.25
N THR A 7 60.93 -15.59 62.70
CA THR A 7 60.45 -16.07 64.02
C THR A 7 59.16 -15.38 64.50
N ALA A 8 58.11 -16.06 64.97
CA ALA A 8 57.85 -17.48 65.21
C ALA A 8 56.37 -17.64 65.69
N GLY A 9 55.90 -18.89 65.71
CA GLY A 9 54.68 -19.36 66.39
C GLY A 9 53.60 -19.74 65.38
N GLY A 10 53.43 -20.99 64.94
CA GLY A 10 53.30 -22.24 65.73
C GLY A 10 51.80 -22.41 66.04
N GLY A 11 51.09 -23.48 65.71
CA GLY A 11 51.30 -24.72 64.98
C GLY A 11 49.92 -25.41 64.97
N GLY A 12 49.67 -26.33 64.04
CA GLY A 12 48.44 -27.13 64.03
C GLY A 12 48.02 -27.52 62.63
N ALA A 13 47.94 -28.82 62.38
CA ALA A 13 47.66 -29.42 61.09
C ALA A 13 46.18 -29.29 60.68
N GLU A 14 45.92 -28.92 59.43
CA GLU A 14 44.70 -29.26 58.68
C GLU A 14 45.04 -29.51 57.19
N LEU A 15 44.62 -30.66 56.66
CA LEU A 15 44.42 -30.97 55.23
C LEU A 15 42.88 -30.95 54.99
N PRO A 16 42.36 -30.82 53.75
CA PRO A 16 42.92 -30.28 52.51
C PRO A 16 41.97 -29.25 51.84
N GLY A 17 42.47 -28.05 51.51
CA GLY A 17 41.72 -27.07 50.70
C GLY A 17 41.82 -27.37 49.20
N ALA A 18 40.97 -28.27 48.70
CA ALA A 18 40.87 -28.59 47.29
C ALA A 18 40.18 -27.48 46.48
N GLY A 19 40.83 -27.06 45.39
CA GLY A 19 40.15 -26.51 44.20
C GLY A 19 39.97 -24.98 44.15
N ALA A 20 41.01 -24.26 43.76
CA ALA A 20 40.85 -22.93 43.17
C ALA A 20 40.16 -23.05 41.80
N PRO A 21 38.99 -22.43 41.55
CA PRO A 21 38.47 -22.34 40.20
C PRO A 21 39.19 -21.19 39.50
N ARG A 22 40.07 -21.56 38.55
CA ARG A 22 40.51 -20.69 37.45
C ARG A 22 39.29 -19.94 36.92
N GLN A 23 39.21 -18.64 37.17
CA GLN A 23 38.30 -17.72 36.48
C GLN A 23 38.71 -17.69 35.01
N ARG A 24 38.20 -18.65 34.25
CA ARG A 24 38.21 -18.66 32.79
C ARG A 24 37.36 -17.45 32.41
N ARG A 25 38.01 -16.31 32.12
CA ARG A 25 37.40 -15.18 31.39
C ARG A 25 36.83 -15.75 30.10
N ARG A 26 35.57 -16.22 30.13
CA ARG A 26 34.76 -16.42 28.93
C ARG A 26 34.62 -15.02 28.36
N ARG A 27 35.50 -14.67 27.41
CA ARG A 27 35.17 -13.67 26.40
C ARG A 27 33.84 -14.14 25.82
N ARG A 28 32.71 -13.59 26.29
CA ARG A 28 31.43 -13.72 25.59
C ARG A 28 31.77 -13.24 24.19
N LYS A 29 31.79 -14.15 23.20
CA LYS A 29 31.75 -13.76 21.80
C LYS A 29 30.58 -12.78 21.74
N VAL A 30 30.85 -11.50 21.48
CA VAL A 30 29.80 -10.53 21.24
C VAL A 30 29.04 -11.12 20.07
N SER A 31 27.84 -11.64 20.32
CA SER A 31 27.01 -12.21 19.27
C SER A 31 26.86 -11.11 18.22
N CYS A 32 27.07 -11.44 16.94
CA CYS A 32 26.91 -10.50 15.83
C CYS A 32 25.55 -9.78 15.93
N PHE A 33 24.54 -10.47 16.46
CA PHE A 33 23.17 -10.00 16.71
C PHE A 33 22.95 -9.15 17.97
N SER A 34 24.00 -8.54 18.54
CA SER A 34 23.90 -7.66 19.71
C SER A 34 23.87 -6.16 19.36
N SER A 35 23.77 -5.80 18.07
CA SER A 35 23.72 -4.41 17.60
C SER A 35 22.33 -4.03 17.11
N ILE A 36 21.81 -2.91 17.59
CA ILE A 36 20.55 -2.31 17.12
C ILE A 36 20.62 -1.88 15.64
N GLN A 37 21.82 -1.55 15.14
CA GLN A 37 22.02 -1.22 13.74
C GLN A 37 21.83 -2.43 12.83
N LEU A 38 22.26 -3.62 13.26
CA LEU A 38 22.00 -4.85 12.52
C LEU A 38 20.51 -5.17 12.52
N PHE A 39 19.82 -4.98 13.65
CA PHE A 39 18.36 -5.15 13.72
C PHE A 39 17.66 -4.22 12.73
N LEU A 40 18.03 -2.94 12.70
CA LEU A 40 17.50 -1.97 11.74
C LEU A 40 17.70 -2.45 10.29
N VAL A 41 18.90 -2.87 9.91
CA VAL A 41 19.18 -3.32 8.54
C VAL A 41 18.32 -4.53 8.17
N SER A 42 18.19 -5.50 9.07
CA SER A 42 17.36 -6.68 8.83
C SER A 42 15.86 -6.36 8.77
N GLU A 43 15.38 -5.44 9.61
CA GLU A 43 13.99 -4.97 9.57
C GLU A 43 13.70 -4.18 8.29
N CYS A 44 14.62 -3.31 7.88
CA CYS A 44 14.55 -2.59 6.61
C CYS A 44 14.48 -3.54 5.41
N ALA A 45 15.28 -4.61 5.42
CA ALA A 45 15.26 -5.62 4.36
C ALA A 45 13.90 -6.34 4.30
N LEU A 46 13.33 -6.69 5.46
CA LEU A 46 12.01 -7.32 5.54
C LEU A 46 10.88 -6.39 5.10
N MET A 47 10.90 -5.11 5.51
CA MET A 47 9.92 -4.11 5.05
C MET A 47 10.02 -3.83 3.56
N LEU A 48 11.23 -3.79 3.01
CA LEU A 48 11.43 -3.64 1.56
C LEU A 48 10.86 -4.85 0.80
N ALA A 49 11.11 -6.07 1.28
CA ALA A 49 10.54 -7.28 0.69
C ALA A 49 9.00 -7.30 0.79
N GLN A 50 8.43 -6.90 1.93
CA GLN A 50 6.99 -6.75 2.12
C GLN A 50 6.38 -5.72 1.14
N GLY A 51 7.01 -4.55 0.98
CA GLY A 51 6.56 -3.54 0.02
C GLY A 51 6.67 -3.99 -1.43
N THR A 52 7.72 -4.78 -1.74
CA THR A 52 7.95 -5.35 -3.08
C THR A 52 6.84 -6.32 -3.47
N VAL A 53 6.47 -7.27 -2.60
CA VAL A 53 5.42 -8.26 -2.91
C VAL A 53 4.04 -7.60 -3.09
N GLY A 54 3.73 -6.58 -2.29
CA GLY A 54 2.47 -5.85 -2.39
C GLY A 54 2.32 -5.10 -3.73
N ALA A 55 3.36 -4.36 -4.14
CA ALA A 55 3.34 -3.69 -5.44
C ALA A 55 3.48 -4.65 -6.62
N TYR A 56 4.17 -5.79 -6.45
CA TYR A 56 4.22 -6.83 -7.47
C TYR A 56 2.82 -7.37 -7.76
N LEU A 57 2.02 -7.68 -6.73
CA LEU A 57 0.61 -8.07 -6.92
C LEU A 57 -0.12 -7.03 -7.76
N VAL A 58 -0.06 -5.75 -7.37
CA VAL A 58 -0.71 -4.64 -8.09
C VAL A 58 -0.28 -4.59 -9.56
N SER A 59 1.01 -4.79 -9.83
CA SER A 59 1.59 -4.76 -11.18
C SER A 59 1.11 -5.89 -12.10
N VAL A 60 0.68 -7.02 -11.52
CA VAL A 60 0.21 -8.19 -12.29
C VAL A 60 -1.32 -8.36 -12.23
N LEU A 61 -2.05 -7.46 -11.57
CA LEU A 61 -3.51 -7.54 -11.45
C LEU A 61 -4.20 -7.61 -12.82
N THR A 62 -3.77 -6.82 -13.80
CA THR A 62 -4.33 -6.86 -15.16
C THR A 62 -4.05 -8.18 -15.87
N THR A 63 -2.90 -8.80 -15.60
CA THR A 63 -2.55 -10.12 -16.12
C THR A 63 -3.41 -11.22 -15.49
N LEU A 64 -3.63 -11.16 -14.17
CA LEU A 64 -4.51 -12.07 -13.42
C LEU A 64 -5.98 -11.90 -13.86
N GLU A 65 -6.41 -10.68 -14.15
CA GLU A 65 -7.74 -10.38 -14.67
C GLU A 65 -7.97 -11.10 -16.01
N ARG A 66 -7.03 -10.96 -16.95
CA ARG A 66 -7.12 -11.58 -18.28
C ARG A 66 -6.99 -13.10 -18.22
N ARG A 67 -6.08 -13.64 -17.42
CA ARG A 67 -5.90 -15.10 -17.22
C ARG A 67 -7.11 -15.74 -16.52
N PHE A 68 -7.59 -15.03 -15.49
CA PHE A 68 -8.79 -15.21 -14.68
C PHE A 68 -10.13 -15.19 -15.42
N ASN A 69 -10.16 -14.38 -16.46
CA ASN A 69 -11.38 -13.77 -16.96
C ASN A 69 -12.26 -13.16 -15.84
N LEU A 70 -11.63 -12.42 -14.92
CA LEU A 70 -12.26 -11.82 -13.74
C LEU A 70 -12.75 -10.39 -14.02
N GLN A 71 -13.75 -9.91 -13.26
CA GLN A 71 -14.14 -8.50 -13.31
C GLN A 71 -13.15 -7.62 -12.53
N SER A 72 -13.07 -6.31 -12.82
CA SER A 72 -12.19 -5.39 -12.08
C SER A 72 -12.54 -5.33 -10.59
N ALA A 73 -13.82 -5.50 -10.25
CA ALA A 73 -14.30 -5.58 -8.87
C ALA A 73 -13.72 -6.80 -8.13
N ASP A 74 -13.68 -7.99 -8.74
CA ASP A 74 -13.08 -9.20 -8.17
C ASP A 74 -11.58 -9.03 -7.95
N VAL A 75 -10.90 -8.41 -8.91
CA VAL A 75 -9.47 -8.05 -8.81
C VAL A 75 -9.25 -7.05 -7.66
N GLY A 76 -10.17 -6.11 -7.46
CA GLY A 76 -10.20 -5.22 -6.30
C GLY A 76 -10.35 -5.95 -4.96
N VAL A 77 -11.10 -7.05 -4.91
CA VAL A 77 -11.21 -7.93 -3.73
C VAL A 77 -9.87 -8.62 -3.45
N ILE A 78 -9.19 -9.13 -4.48
CA ILE A 78 -7.85 -9.74 -4.33
C ILE A 78 -6.88 -8.72 -3.72
N ALA A 79 -6.80 -7.51 -4.27
CA ALA A 79 -5.93 -6.46 -3.74
C ALA A 79 -6.26 -6.08 -2.28
N SER A 80 -7.55 -6.05 -1.93
CA SER A 80 -8.01 -5.69 -0.58
C SER A 80 -7.82 -6.80 0.46
N SER A 81 -7.75 -8.06 0.03
CA SER A 81 -7.68 -9.22 0.93
C SER A 81 -6.41 -9.28 1.80
N PHE A 82 -5.30 -8.71 1.33
CA PHE A 82 -4.09 -8.49 2.14
C PHE A 82 -4.39 -7.65 3.39
N GLU A 83 -5.12 -6.55 3.23
CA GLU A 83 -5.45 -5.67 4.35
C GLU A 83 -6.47 -6.31 5.29
N ILE A 84 -7.39 -7.12 4.76
CA ILE A 84 -8.34 -7.91 5.56
C ILE A 84 -7.60 -8.88 6.49
N GLY A 85 -6.63 -9.64 5.96
CA GLY A 85 -5.81 -10.54 6.76
C GLY A 85 -5.02 -9.81 7.85
N ASN A 86 -4.51 -8.62 7.53
CA ASN A 86 -3.76 -7.81 8.47
C ASN A 86 -4.64 -7.25 9.60
N LEU A 87 -5.82 -6.72 9.26
CA LEU A 87 -6.79 -6.18 10.23
C LEU A 87 -7.27 -7.23 11.22
N ALA A 88 -7.44 -8.49 10.80
CA ALA A 88 -7.90 -9.57 11.65
C ALA A 88 -7.00 -9.82 12.87
N LEU A 89 -5.69 -9.59 12.74
CA LEU A 89 -4.70 -9.90 13.78
C LEU A 89 -3.98 -8.70 14.36
N ILE A 90 -4.09 -7.49 13.78
CA ILE A 90 -3.32 -6.31 14.22
C ILE A 90 -3.50 -5.96 15.68
N LEU A 91 -4.74 -6.01 16.19
CA LEU A 91 -5.03 -5.70 17.60
C LEU A 91 -4.46 -6.77 18.53
N PHE A 92 -4.58 -8.03 18.14
CA PHE A 92 -4.07 -9.17 18.91
C PHE A 92 -2.54 -9.13 18.99
N VAL A 93 -1.87 -8.99 17.85
CA VAL A 93 -0.40 -8.95 17.75
C VAL A 93 0.18 -7.72 18.42
N SER A 94 -0.46 -6.55 18.28
CA SER A 94 0.04 -5.32 18.93
C SER A 94 -0.01 -5.43 20.46
N TYR A 95 -1.02 -6.09 21.01
CA TYR A 95 -1.16 -6.25 22.47
C TYR A 95 -0.30 -7.39 23.03
N PHE A 96 -0.43 -8.60 22.48
CA PHE A 96 0.26 -9.78 22.99
C PHE A 96 1.71 -9.87 22.49
N GLY A 97 1.95 -9.47 21.24
CA GLY A 97 3.28 -9.51 20.62
C GLY A 97 4.27 -8.56 21.30
N ALA A 98 3.80 -7.42 21.82
CA ALA A 98 4.64 -6.48 22.56
C ALA A 98 5.23 -7.07 23.87
N ARG A 99 4.54 -8.05 24.47
CA ARG A 99 4.97 -8.76 25.69
C ARG A 99 5.80 -10.01 25.40
N GLY A 100 5.78 -10.48 24.16
CA GLY A 100 6.51 -11.66 23.71
C GLY A 100 7.95 -11.36 23.28
N HIS A 101 8.56 -12.32 22.59
CA HIS A 101 9.88 -12.17 21.99
C HIS A 101 9.76 -11.47 20.62
N ARG A 102 9.66 -10.13 20.61
CA ARG A 102 9.32 -9.33 19.41
C ARG A 102 10.11 -9.70 18.13
N PRO A 103 11.46 -9.79 18.13
CA PRO A 103 12.19 -10.16 16.90
C PRO A 103 11.80 -11.51 16.32
N ARG A 104 11.58 -12.53 17.16
CA ARG A 104 11.15 -13.86 16.69
C ARG A 104 9.74 -13.83 16.12
N LEU A 105 8.85 -13.03 16.70
CA LEU A 105 7.49 -12.89 16.18
C LEU A 105 7.47 -12.18 14.82
N ILE A 106 8.34 -11.18 14.61
CA ILE A 106 8.59 -10.56 13.31
C ILE A 106 9.13 -11.59 12.32
N GLY A 107 10.14 -12.39 12.72
CA GLY A 107 10.68 -13.48 11.90
C GLY A 107 9.63 -14.52 11.50
N CYS A 108 8.78 -14.96 12.44
CA CYS A 108 7.65 -15.84 12.15
C CYS A 108 6.67 -15.20 11.16
N GLY A 109 6.35 -13.92 11.33
CA GLY A 109 5.53 -13.17 10.38
C GLY A 109 6.14 -13.15 8.97
N GLY A 110 7.46 -12.92 8.88
CA GLY A 110 8.22 -12.99 7.63
C GLY A 110 8.15 -14.34 6.92
N ILE A 111 8.26 -15.45 7.67
CA ILE A 111 8.10 -16.80 7.11
C ILE A 111 6.67 -17.02 6.62
N VAL A 112 5.66 -16.58 7.39
CA VAL A 112 4.25 -16.68 6.98
C VAL A 112 3.99 -15.88 5.71
N MET A 113 4.57 -14.68 5.58
CA MET A 113 4.52 -13.92 4.32
C MET A 113 5.19 -14.66 3.17
N ALA A 114 6.36 -15.27 3.39
CA ALA A 114 7.04 -16.05 2.36
C ALA A 114 6.18 -17.23 1.88
N LEU A 115 5.51 -17.93 2.80
CA LEU A 115 4.55 -19.00 2.46
C LEU A 115 3.35 -18.45 1.68
N GLY A 116 2.81 -17.29 2.05
CA GLY A 116 1.74 -16.64 1.29
C GLY A 116 2.16 -16.19 -0.11
N ALA A 117 3.38 -15.72 -0.28
CA ALA A 117 3.94 -15.40 -1.61
C ALA A 117 4.10 -16.66 -2.47
N LEU A 118 4.64 -17.75 -1.92
CA LEU A 118 4.75 -19.04 -2.62
C LEU A 118 3.37 -19.62 -2.97
N LEU A 119 2.41 -19.49 -2.06
CA LEU A 119 1.02 -19.90 -2.30
C LEU A 119 0.38 -19.05 -3.39
N SER A 120 0.77 -17.79 -3.56
CA SER A 120 0.31 -16.94 -4.67
C SER A 120 0.84 -17.42 -6.02
N ALA A 121 2.02 -18.05 -6.08
CA ALA A 121 2.57 -18.64 -7.30
C ALA A 121 2.01 -20.04 -7.61
N LEU A 122 1.51 -20.75 -6.59
CA LEU A 122 1.03 -22.12 -6.68
C LEU A 122 -0.05 -22.39 -7.76
N PRO A 123 -1.00 -21.48 -8.03
CA PRO A 123 -2.02 -21.69 -9.06
C PRO A 123 -1.48 -22.16 -10.41
N GLU A 124 -0.42 -21.54 -10.90
CA GLU A 124 0.14 -21.86 -12.22
C GLU A 124 0.67 -23.30 -12.27
N PHE A 125 1.25 -23.78 -11.16
CA PHE A 125 1.81 -25.14 -11.08
C PHE A 125 0.75 -26.22 -10.84
N LEU A 126 -0.42 -25.84 -10.33
CA LEU A 126 -1.54 -26.77 -10.09
C LEU A 126 -2.48 -26.86 -11.29
N THR A 127 -2.60 -25.79 -12.08
CA THR A 127 -3.24 -25.88 -13.39
C THR A 127 -2.37 -26.73 -14.31
N HIS A 128 -2.90 -27.87 -14.73
CA HIS A 128 -2.25 -28.71 -15.74
C HIS A 128 -1.83 -27.84 -16.93
N GLN A 129 -0.59 -28.08 -17.39
CA GLN A 129 -0.06 -27.55 -18.65
C GLN A 129 -1.15 -27.64 -19.71
N TYR A 130 -1.42 -26.52 -20.39
CA TYR A 130 -2.10 -26.57 -21.67
C TYR A 130 -1.24 -27.50 -22.54
N GLU A 131 -1.64 -28.77 -22.68
CA GLU A 131 -1.11 -29.58 -23.76
C GLU A 131 -1.50 -28.81 -25.01
N TYR A 132 -0.51 -28.17 -25.62
CA TYR A 132 -0.64 -27.67 -26.97
C TYR A 132 -0.69 -28.91 -27.88
N GLU A 133 -1.79 -29.67 -27.82
CA GLU A 133 -2.10 -30.63 -28.86
C GLU A 133 -2.19 -29.80 -30.14
N SER A 134 -1.25 -30.07 -31.04
CA SER A 134 -1.07 -29.37 -32.32
C SER A 134 -2.19 -29.71 -33.32
N GLY A 135 -3.43 -29.71 -32.85
CA GLY A 135 -4.65 -30.09 -33.56
C GLY A 135 -5.95 -29.64 -32.89
N GLU A 136 -5.94 -29.11 -31.65
CA GLU A 136 -7.17 -28.76 -30.91
C GLU A 136 -7.69 -27.32 -31.18
N ILE A 137 -7.17 -26.71 -32.23
CA ILE A 137 -7.43 -25.33 -32.58
C ILE A 137 -7.83 -25.30 -34.07
N ARG A 138 -9.11 -25.09 -34.34
CA ARG A 138 -9.59 -24.54 -35.62
C ARG A 138 -9.38 -23.01 -35.71
N TRP A 139 -8.38 -22.46 -35.02
CA TRP A 139 -7.77 -21.17 -35.38
C TRP A 139 -6.83 -21.49 -36.54
N GLY A 140 -7.31 -21.28 -37.77
CA GLY A 140 -6.62 -21.73 -38.98
C GLY A 140 -5.12 -21.44 -38.96
N ALA A 141 -4.31 -22.49 -39.05
CA ALA A 141 -2.90 -22.62 -39.48
C ALA A 141 -1.82 -21.56 -39.12
N GLU A 142 -2.11 -20.36 -38.63
CA GLU A 142 -1.14 -19.26 -38.42
C GLU A 142 -1.61 -18.27 -37.33
N GLY A 143 -2.35 -18.72 -36.30
CA GLY A 143 -2.62 -17.90 -35.10
C GLY A 143 -3.39 -16.59 -35.35
N ARG A 144 -4.15 -16.48 -36.45
CA ARG A 144 -4.98 -15.32 -36.80
C ARG A 144 -6.42 -15.78 -37.02
N ASP A 145 -7.33 -15.17 -36.27
CA ASP A 145 -8.77 -15.41 -36.35
C ASP A 145 -9.33 -14.75 -37.63
N VAL A 146 -9.23 -15.44 -38.77
CA VAL A 146 -9.66 -14.96 -40.09
C VAL A 146 -11.00 -15.59 -40.50
N CYS A 147 -11.79 -14.88 -41.29
CA CYS A 147 -13.09 -15.34 -41.76
C CYS A 147 -12.96 -16.50 -42.76
N ALA A 148 -13.42 -17.69 -42.36
CA ALA A 148 -13.48 -18.87 -43.21
C ALA A 148 -14.92 -19.11 -43.72
N ALA A 149 -15.25 -18.58 -44.89
CA ALA A 149 -16.61 -18.63 -45.45
C ALA A 149 -17.08 -20.03 -45.94
N ASN A 150 -16.27 -21.09 -45.81
CA ASN A 150 -16.58 -22.46 -46.26
C ASN A 150 -15.78 -23.51 -45.48
N GLY A 151 -16.09 -23.73 -44.20
CA GLY A 151 -15.54 -24.84 -43.43
C GLY A 151 -16.23 -26.16 -43.80
N SER A 152 -15.52 -27.08 -44.46
CA SER A 152 -15.96 -28.48 -44.55
C SER A 152 -16.17 -29.06 -43.15
N THR A 153 -17.37 -29.59 -42.91
CA THR A 153 -17.76 -30.37 -41.73
C THR A 153 -16.90 -31.62 -41.63
N SER A 154 -15.86 -31.59 -40.78
CA SER A 154 -15.15 -32.76 -40.29
C SER A 154 -14.31 -32.33 -39.10
N ASP A 155 -14.56 -33.01 -37.99
CA ASP A 155 -14.11 -32.82 -36.61
C ASP A 155 -14.88 -31.78 -35.77
N GLU A 156 -15.75 -32.33 -34.91
CA GLU A 156 -16.32 -31.68 -33.73
C GLU A 156 -15.17 -31.14 -32.88
N GLY A 157 -15.16 -29.83 -32.62
CA GLY A 157 -14.28 -29.23 -31.63
C GLY A 157 -14.57 -29.78 -30.23
N PRO A 158 -13.68 -29.54 -29.26
CA PRO A 158 -13.86 -30.04 -27.90
C PRO A 158 -15.21 -29.58 -27.32
N ASP A 159 -15.89 -30.51 -26.66
CA ASP A 159 -17.24 -30.35 -26.11
C ASP A 159 -17.29 -29.10 -25.20
N PRO A 160 -18.20 -28.13 -25.42
CA PRO A 160 -18.28 -26.90 -24.62
C PRO A 160 -18.47 -27.18 -23.11
N ASP A 161 -19.07 -28.32 -22.76
CA ASP A 161 -19.20 -28.77 -21.38
C ASP A 161 -17.85 -29.11 -20.70
N LEU A 162 -16.83 -29.53 -21.46
CA LEU A 162 -15.48 -29.80 -20.95
C LEU A 162 -14.74 -28.49 -20.65
N ILE A 163 -14.90 -27.48 -21.51
CA ILE A 163 -14.35 -26.12 -21.36
C ILE A 163 -14.98 -25.42 -20.15
N CYS A 164 -16.28 -25.61 -19.92
CA CYS A 164 -17.00 -25.02 -18.79
C CYS A 164 -16.75 -25.72 -17.45
N ARG A 165 -16.46 -27.02 -17.46
CA ARG A 165 -16.03 -27.74 -16.25
C ARG A 165 -14.73 -27.20 -15.67
N ASN A 166 -13.86 -26.61 -16.51
CA ASN A 166 -12.64 -25.92 -16.12
C ASN A 166 -12.89 -24.65 -15.26
N ARG A 167 -14.10 -24.07 -15.29
CA ARG A 167 -14.51 -22.92 -14.44
C ARG A 167 -14.47 -23.24 -12.94
N THR A 168 -14.73 -24.49 -12.54
CA THR A 168 -14.62 -24.90 -11.13
C THR A 168 -13.17 -24.85 -10.63
N ALA A 169 -12.21 -25.19 -11.50
CA ALA A 169 -10.79 -25.02 -11.24
C ALA A 169 -10.43 -23.52 -11.14
N THR A 170 -10.97 -22.67 -12.03
CA THR A 170 -10.78 -21.20 -11.97
C THR A 170 -11.31 -20.57 -10.69
N ASN A 171 -12.50 -20.97 -10.22
CA ASN A 171 -13.07 -20.48 -8.96
C ASN A 171 -12.25 -20.93 -7.74
N MET A 172 -11.76 -22.16 -7.74
CA MET A 172 -10.87 -22.66 -6.69
C MET A 172 -9.55 -21.87 -6.66
N MET A 173 -9.05 -21.50 -7.84
CA MET A 173 -7.81 -20.75 -8.02
C MET A 173 -7.92 -19.29 -7.53
N TYR A 174 -9.03 -18.63 -7.84
CA TYR A 174 -9.37 -17.32 -7.31
C TYR A 174 -9.42 -17.33 -5.77
N LEU A 175 -10.07 -18.33 -5.17
CA LEU A 175 -10.13 -18.49 -3.72
C LEU A 175 -8.73 -18.77 -3.11
N LEU A 176 -7.88 -19.51 -3.82
CA LEU A 176 -6.50 -19.76 -3.41
C LEU A 176 -5.69 -18.46 -3.38
N LEU A 177 -5.80 -17.61 -4.40
CA LEU A 177 -5.15 -16.30 -4.44
C LEU A 177 -5.62 -15.40 -3.28
N ILE A 178 -6.93 -15.35 -3.01
CA ILE A 178 -7.45 -14.63 -1.84
C ILE A 178 -6.85 -15.19 -0.55
N GLY A 179 -6.84 -16.51 -0.38
CA GLY A 179 -6.25 -17.17 0.78
C GLY A 179 -4.76 -16.83 0.95
N ALA A 180 -4.01 -16.79 -0.15
CA ALA A 180 -2.60 -16.43 -0.19
C ALA A 180 -2.36 -14.97 0.23
N GLN A 181 -3.18 -14.04 -0.26
CA GLN A 181 -3.12 -12.64 0.12
C GLN A 181 -3.51 -12.40 1.59
N VAL A 182 -4.53 -13.09 2.09
CA VAL A 182 -4.88 -13.07 3.53
C VAL A 182 -3.71 -13.58 4.37
N LEU A 183 -3.02 -14.64 3.92
CA LEU A 183 -1.84 -15.18 4.63
C LEU A 183 -0.67 -14.19 4.62
N LEU A 184 -0.41 -13.51 3.49
CA LEU A 184 0.54 -12.40 3.41
C LEU A 184 0.17 -11.28 4.39
N GLY A 185 -1.12 -10.91 4.47
CA GLY A 185 -1.64 -9.91 5.39
C GLY A 185 -1.39 -10.25 6.86
N ILE A 186 -1.67 -11.51 7.23
CA ILE A 186 -1.43 -12.07 8.57
C ILE A 186 0.07 -12.02 8.93
N GLY A 187 0.94 -12.39 7.99
CA GLY A 187 2.38 -12.38 8.20
C GLY A 187 2.96 -10.96 8.32
N ALA A 188 2.38 -9.99 7.63
CA ALA A 188 2.79 -8.59 7.67
C ALA A 188 2.39 -7.88 8.97
N THR A 189 1.39 -8.40 9.70
CA THR A 189 0.86 -7.82 10.93
C THR A 189 1.93 -7.50 12.00
N PRO A 190 2.82 -8.43 12.41
CA PRO A 190 3.83 -8.16 13.43
C PRO A 190 4.97 -7.24 12.98
N VAL A 191 5.28 -7.17 11.69
CA VAL A 191 6.50 -6.54 11.17
C VAL A 191 6.58 -5.07 11.57
N GLN A 192 5.62 -4.27 11.09
CA GLN A 192 5.65 -2.83 11.29
C GLN A 192 5.48 -2.39 12.75
N PRO A 193 4.47 -2.85 13.52
CA PRO A 193 4.26 -2.38 14.89
C PRO A 193 5.35 -2.85 15.86
N LEU A 194 5.80 -4.10 15.73
CA LEU A 194 6.80 -4.66 16.64
C LEU A 194 8.21 -4.19 16.28
N GLY A 195 8.51 -4.01 14.99
CA GLY A 195 9.79 -3.46 14.53
C GLY A 195 10.02 -2.05 15.05
N VAL A 196 9.04 -1.16 14.87
CA VAL A 196 9.09 0.23 15.36
C VAL A 196 9.22 0.27 16.89
N SER A 197 8.40 -0.49 17.62
CA SER A 197 8.47 -0.51 19.09
C SER A 197 9.77 -1.10 19.63
N TYR A 198 10.34 -2.10 18.97
CA TYR A 198 11.63 -2.68 19.39
C TYR A 198 12.77 -1.68 19.20
N ILE A 199 12.78 -0.91 18.12
CA ILE A 199 13.79 0.15 17.90
C ILE A 199 13.63 1.26 18.92
N ASP A 200 12.41 1.74 19.16
CA ASP A 200 12.17 2.83 20.10
C ASP A 200 12.58 2.47 21.54
N ASP A 201 12.38 1.22 21.96
CA ASP A 201 12.75 0.73 23.30
C ASP A 201 14.26 0.59 23.50
N HIS A 202 15.06 0.46 22.44
CA HIS A 202 16.49 0.15 22.51
C HIS A 202 17.41 1.25 21.96
N VAL A 203 16.85 2.33 21.42
CA VAL A 203 17.58 3.50 20.93
C VAL A 203 17.34 4.70 21.85
N ARG A 204 18.33 5.59 21.99
CA ARG A 204 18.15 6.85 22.73
C ARG A 204 17.03 7.66 22.08
N ARG A 205 16.17 8.32 22.87
CA ARG A 205 15.04 9.13 22.36
C ARG A 205 15.44 10.15 21.27
N LYS A 206 16.66 10.70 21.35
CA LYS A 206 17.22 11.63 20.36
C LYS A 206 17.44 10.96 18.98
N ASP A 207 17.86 9.70 18.98
CA ASP A 207 18.22 8.96 17.77
C ASP A 207 17.05 8.12 17.24
N SER A 208 16.07 7.75 18.07
CA SER A 208 14.91 6.91 17.70
C SER A 208 14.16 7.44 16.47
N SER A 209 13.93 8.75 16.42
CA SER A 209 13.25 9.41 15.29
C SER A 209 13.95 9.20 13.94
N LEU A 210 15.29 9.14 13.92
CA LEU A 210 16.07 8.93 12.70
C LEU A 210 15.97 7.46 12.24
N TYR A 211 16.03 6.50 13.16
CA TYR A 211 15.89 5.07 12.83
C TYR A 211 14.48 4.75 12.31
N ILE A 212 13.45 5.31 12.94
CA ILE A 212 12.06 5.19 12.49
C ILE A 212 11.86 5.84 11.11
N GLY A 213 12.49 6.99 10.85
CA GLY A 213 12.47 7.63 9.54
C GLY A 213 13.10 6.77 8.42
N ILE A 214 14.21 6.09 8.71
CA ILE A 214 14.84 5.15 7.77
C ILE A 214 13.89 3.98 7.46
N LEU A 215 13.22 3.41 8.47
CA LEU A 215 12.24 2.34 8.26
C LEU A 215 11.10 2.76 7.33
N PHE A 216 10.46 3.91 7.59
CA PHE A 216 9.36 4.39 6.74
C PHE A 216 9.82 4.70 5.32
N THR A 217 11.07 5.15 5.13
CA THR A 217 11.62 5.38 3.78
C THR A 217 11.76 4.07 3.01
N MET A 218 12.25 3.00 3.65
CA MET A 218 12.37 1.68 3.02
C MET A 218 11.00 1.07 2.67
N LEU A 219 9.98 1.35 3.48
CA LEU A 219 8.60 0.97 3.19
C LEU A 219 8.08 1.62 1.89
N VAL A 220 8.41 2.90 1.64
CA VAL A 220 8.00 3.60 0.41
C VAL A 220 8.84 3.19 -0.81
N PHE A 221 10.11 2.80 -0.59
CA PHE A 221 10.98 2.33 -1.66
C PHE A 221 10.62 0.92 -2.16
N GLY A 222 10.13 0.03 -1.28
CA GLY A 222 9.72 -1.34 -1.65
C GLY A 222 8.77 -1.42 -2.86
N PRO A 223 7.69 -0.61 -2.91
CA PRO A 223 6.81 -0.56 -4.07
C PRO A 223 7.49 -0.27 -5.42
N ALA A 224 8.53 0.58 -5.45
CA ALA A 224 9.27 0.85 -6.70
C ALA A 224 9.95 -0.42 -7.22
N CYS A 225 10.58 -1.20 -6.34
CA CYS A 225 11.16 -2.49 -6.69
C CYS A 225 10.10 -3.47 -7.20
N GLY A 226 8.91 -3.48 -6.58
CA GLY A 226 7.79 -4.36 -6.98
C GLY A 226 7.28 -4.08 -8.39
N PHE A 227 7.04 -2.82 -8.75
CA PHE A 227 6.61 -2.46 -10.11
C PHE A 227 7.68 -2.70 -11.18
N ILE A 228 8.95 -2.48 -10.85
CA ILE A 228 10.07 -2.81 -11.76
C ILE A 228 10.16 -4.32 -11.98
N LEU A 229 10.05 -5.12 -10.91
CA LEU A 229 9.98 -6.57 -11.00
C LEU A 229 8.77 -7.02 -11.82
N GLY A 230 7.60 -6.39 -11.61
CA GLY A 230 6.39 -6.56 -12.39
C GLY A 230 6.63 -6.37 -13.88
N SER A 231 7.23 -5.24 -14.26
CA SER A 231 7.59 -4.92 -15.65
C SER A 231 8.51 -5.98 -16.28
N PHE A 232 9.48 -6.49 -15.51
CA PHE A 232 10.37 -7.56 -16.00
C PHE A 232 9.62 -8.88 -16.19
N CYS A 233 8.85 -9.32 -15.19
CA CYS A 233 8.10 -10.57 -15.25
C CYS A 233 7.02 -10.55 -16.33
N THR A 234 6.36 -9.40 -16.58
CA THR A 234 5.33 -9.31 -17.61
C THR A 234 5.87 -9.26 -19.04
N LYS A 235 7.17 -9.02 -19.24
CA LYS A 235 7.86 -9.16 -20.54
C LYS A 235 8.19 -10.61 -20.91
N ILE A 236 8.11 -11.54 -19.96
CA ILE A 236 8.37 -12.96 -20.20
C ILE A 236 7.03 -13.66 -20.35
N TYR A 237 6.87 -14.49 -21.38
CA TYR A 237 5.63 -15.23 -21.61
C TYR A 237 5.38 -16.21 -20.45
N VAL A 238 4.11 -16.39 -20.06
CA VAL A 238 3.70 -17.20 -18.90
C VAL A 238 4.30 -18.61 -18.91
N ASP A 239 4.37 -19.25 -20.09
CA ASP A 239 4.90 -20.61 -20.29
C ASP A 239 6.31 -20.63 -20.91
N ALA A 240 7.07 -19.54 -20.84
CA ALA A 240 8.42 -19.49 -21.42
C ALA A 240 9.39 -20.56 -20.87
N VAL A 241 9.08 -21.16 -19.72
CA VAL A 241 9.86 -22.26 -19.12
C VAL A 241 9.47 -23.62 -19.70
N PHE A 242 8.26 -23.74 -20.24
CA PHE A 242 7.69 -25.00 -20.72
C PHE A 242 7.64 -25.11 -22.26
N ILE A 243 7.66 -23.97 -22.98
CA ILE A 243 7.52 -23.90 -24.45
C ILE A 243 8.70 -23.17 -25.09
N ASP A 244 9.08 -23.60 -26.30
CA ASP A 244 10.10 -22.95 -27.12
C ASP A 244 9.57 -21.63 -27.71
N THR A 245 9.88 -20.51 -27.05
CA THR A 245 9.40 -19.16 -27.41
C THR A 245 9.71 -18.73 -28.85
N SER A 246 10.68 -19.33 -29.53
CA SER A 246 11.00 -19.03 -30.93
C SER A 246 9.96 -19.55 -31.93
N LYS A 247 9.01 -20.38 -31.49
CA LYS A 247 7.88 -20.85 -32.31
C LYS A 247 6.60 -20.03 -32.10
N LEU A 248 6.64 -19.04 -31.21
CA LEU A 248 5.50 -18.18 -30.88
C LEU A 248 5.59 -16.88 -31.69
N ASP A 249 4.69 -16.69 -32.65
CA ASP A 249 4.55 -15.44 -33.43
C ASP A 249 3.81 -14.33 -32.65
N ILE A 250 3.95 -14.30 -31.31
CA ILE A 250 3.32 -13.29 -30.44
C ILE A 250 4.37 -12.48 -29.68
N THR A 251 4.18 -11.17 -29.68
CA THR A 251 5.03 -10.20 -28.96
C THR A 251 4.32 -9.69 -27.70
N PRO A 252 5.02 -9.05 -26.74
CA PRO A 252 4.40 -8.42 -25.56
C PRO A 252 3.38 -7.30 -25.87
N ASP A 253 3.31 -6.86 -27.13
CA ASP A 253 2.34 -5.90 -27.63
C ASP A 253 1.02 -6.58 -28.07
N ASP A 254 1.01 -7.91 -28.25
CA ASP A 254 -0.20 -8.67 -28.61
C ASP A 254 -1.15 -8.75 -27.39
N PRO A 255 -2.46 -8.45 -27.56
CA PRO A 255 -3.44 -8.51 -26.47
C PRO A 255 -3.57 -9.89 -25.80
N ARG A 256 -3.17 -10.96 -26.49
CA ARG A 256 -3.15 -12.36 -25.99
C ARG A 256 -1.94 -12.66 -25.11
N TRP A 257 -0.99 -11.74 -25.01
CA TRP A 257 0.20 -11.92 -24.19
C TRP A 257 -0.16 -11.95 -22.70
N ILE A 258 0.08 -13.10 -22.07
CA ILE A 258 0.01 -13.26 -20.62
C ILE A 258 1.43 -13.34 -20.09
N GLY A 259 1.81 -12.36 -19.27
CA GLY A 259 3.12 -12.32 -18.64
C GLY A 259 3.30 -13.39 -17.57
N ALA A 260 4.54 -13.75 -17.26
CA ALA A 260 4.92 -14.71 -16.20
C ALA A 260 4.70 -14.13 -14.79
N TRP A 261 3.43 -13.93 -14.45
CA TRP A 261 2.93 -13.33 -13.22
C TRP A 261 3.27 -14.13 -11.95
N TRP A 262 3.54 -15.43 -12.07
CA TRP A 262 3.92 -16.32 -10.97
C TRP A 262 5.40 -16.17 -10.58
N GLY A 263 6.27 -15.79 -11.53
CA GLY A 263 7.72 -15.79 -11.34
C GLY A 263 8.20 -14.79 -10.30
N GLY A 264 7.61 -13.59 -10.25
CA GLY A 264 7.98 -12.59 -9.26
C GLY A 264 7.47 -12.91 -7.86
N PHE A 265 6.39 -13.69 -7.71
CA PHE A 265 5.96 -14.20 -6.41
C PHE A 265 6.97 -15.18 -5.80
N LEU A 266 7.62 -16.02 -6.62
CA LEU A 266 8.70 -16.89 -6.16
C LEU A 266 9.92 -16.09 -5.68
N LEU A 267 10.33 -15.08 -6.45
CA LEU A 267 11.43 -14.20 -6.06
C LEU A 267 11.09 -13.43 -4.76
N CYS A 268 9.88 -12.87 -4.67
CA CYS A 268 9.40 -12.21 -3.47
C CYS A 268 9.37 -13.15 -2.26
N GLY A 269 8.90 -14.39 -2.45
CA GLY A 269 8.91 -15.42 -1.40
C GLY A 269 10.32 -15.73 -0.89
N ALA A 270 11.30 -15.85 -1.80
CA ALA A 270 12.70 -16.02 -1.43
C ALA A 270 13.25 -14.81 -0.66
N LEU A 271 12.99 -13.58 -1.13
CA LEU A 271 13.41 -12.35 -0.46
C LEU A 271 12.82 -12.24 0.95
N LEU A 272 11.52 -12.53 1.12
CA LEU A 272 10.85 -12.55 2.42
C LEU A 272 11.44 -13.63 3.35
N PHE A 273 11.68 -14.84 2.82
CA PHE A 273 12.26 -15.92 3.60
C PHE A 273 13.66 -15.56 4.10
N PHE A 274 14.58 -15.17 3.21
CA PHE A 274 15.95 -14.84 3.59
C PHE A 274 16.06 -13.59 4.48
N SER A 275 15.22 -12.58 4.25
CA SER A 275 15.18 -11.38 5.11
C SER A 275 14.60 -11.68 6.50
N SER A 276 13.76 -12.71 6.65
CA SER A 276 13.21 -13.13 7.94
C SER A 276 14.20 -13.92 8.82
N LEU A 277 15.15 -14.65 8.24
CA LEU A 277 16.07 -15.52 9.01
C LEU A 277 16.94 -14.76 10.05
N PRO A 278 17.52 -13.58 9.74
CA PRO A 278 18.28 -12.79 10.72
C PRO A 278 17.48 -12.46 11.99
N MET A 279 16.14 -12.32 11.88
CA MET A 279 15.28 -11.96 13.01
C MET A 279 15.34 -12.95 14.16
N PHE A 280 15.53 -14.24 13.88
CA PHE A 280 15.60 -15.28 14.91
C PHE A 280 16.89 -15.22 15.75
N GLY A 281 17.94 -14.55 15.25
CA GLY A 281 19.22 -14.41 15.92
C GLY A 281 19.25 -13.32 16.99
N PHE A 282 18.31 -12.37 16.98
CA PHE A 282 18.28 -11.26 17.93
C PHE A 282 17.72 -11.67 19.31
N PRO A 283 18.24 -11.12 20.41
CA PRO A 283 17.72 -11.36 21.75
C PRO A 283 16.43 -10.58 22.01
N GLN A 284 15.63 -11.03 22.99
CA GLN A 284 14.39 -10.37 23.42
C GLN A 284 14.60 -8.92 23.85
N SER A 285 15.74 -8.64 24.48
CA SER A 285 16.20 -7.30 24.80
C SER A 285 17.70 -7.18 24.53
N LEU A 286 18.12 -6.05 23.98
CA LEU A 286 19.54 -5.79 23.75
C LEU A 286 20.23 -5.49 25.10
N PRO A 287 21.43 -6.03 25.35
CA PRO A 287 22.17 -5.71 26.56
C PRO A 287 22.48 -4.20 26.60
N PRO A 288 22.34 -3.53 27.75
CA PRO A 288 22.70 -2.13 27.89
C PRO A 288 24.15 -1.92 27.44
N ARG A 289 24.39 -0.98 26.52
CA ARG A 289 25.75 -0.65 26.09
C ARG A 289 26.49 -0.09 27.30
N PRO A 290 27.63 -0.65 27.74
CA PRO A 290 28.43 -0.05 28.79
C PRO A 290 28.91 1.32 28.29
N GLU A 291 28.62 2.35 29.06
CA GLU A 291 29.05 3.72 28.78
C GLU A 291 30.58 3.76 28.74
N HIS A 292 31.14 4.24 27.63
CA HIS A 292 32.44 4.85 27.67
C HIS A 292 32.24 6.24 28.25
N THR A 293 32.65 6.40 29.51
CA THR A 293 32.94 7.68 30.14
C THR A 293 33.84 8.51 29.22
N GLY A 294 33.32 9.64 28.77
CA GLY A 294 34.01 10.70 28.05
C GLY A 294 33.13 11.95 28.12
N GLU A 295 33.70 12.99 28.69
CA GLU A 295 33.08 14.10 29.42
C GLU A 295 32.21 15.07 28.60
N SER A 296 31.38 15.84 29.33
CA SER A 296 30.53 16.97 28.93
C SER A 296 29.18 16.59 28.31
N GLU A 297 28.00 16.87 28.88
CA GLU A 297 27.58 18.03 29.66
C GLU A 297 26.63 17.60 30.80
N GLN A 298 27.00 17.93 32.04
CA GLN A 298 26.07 18.04 33.16
C GLN A 298 25.71 19.50 33.33
N ALA A 299 24.47 19.88 32.99
CA ALA A 299 23.78 20.99 33.64
C ALA A 299 22.25 20.85 33.50
N MET A 300 21.62 20.67 34.66
CA MET A 300 20.21 20.91 35.00
C MET A 300 19.14 19.95 34.43
N LEU A 301 18.75 18.97 35.26
CA LEU A 301 17.49 18.95 36.03
C LEU A 301 17.50 17.75 36.99
N PRO A 302 16.94 17.83 38.21
CA PRO A 302 17.08 16.78 39.23
C PRO A 302 16.31 15.51 38.84
N GLU A 303 17.00 14.37 38.84
CA GLU A 303 16.41 13.04 38.74
C GLU A 303 15.47 12.80 39.92
N ARG A 304 14.20 12.53 39.63
CA ARG A 304 13.31 11.81 40.54
C ARG A 304 13.45 10.33 40.21
N ASP A 305 14.06 9.60 41.13
CA ASP A 305 14.20 8.15 41.10
C ASP A 305 12.84 7.47 40.86
N TYR A 306 12.76 6.70 39.78
CA TYR A 306 11.78 5.64 39.63
C TYR A 306 12.55 4.34 39.51
N GLU A 307 12.84 3.71 40.66
CA GLU A 307 13.45 2.39 40.75
C GLU A 307 12.59 1.37 39.98
N ARG A 308 13.18 0.72 38.96
CA ARG A 308 12.67 -0.56 38.47
C ARG A 308 13.32 -1.68 39.28
N PRO A 309 12.56 -2.59 39.93
CA PRO A 309 13.16 -3.71 40.63
C PRO A 309 13.74 -4.72 39.64
N LYS A 310 15.02 -5.10 39.82
CA LYS A 310 15.64 -6.29 39.23
C LYS A 310 15.18 -7.55 39.99
N PRO A 311 15.08 -8.72 39.33
CA PRO A 311 14.74 -9.96 40.02
C PRO A 311 15.99 -10.57 40.66
N SER A 312 15.96 -10.82 41.96
CA SER A 312 16.91 -11.71 42.63
C SER A 312 16.20 -12.98 43.10
N ASN A 313 16.72 -14.12 42.67
CA ASN A 313 16.29 -15.45 43.04
C ASN A 313 16.20 -15.65 44.56
N GLY A 314 15.08 -16.19 45.02
CA GLY A 314 14.89 -16.70 46.38
C GLY A 314 13.58 -17.46 46.46
N VAL A 315 13.68 -18.79 46.55
CA VAL A 315 12.56 -19.72 46.65
C VAL A 315 11.78 -19.48 47.94
N LEU A 316 10.48 -19.19 47.84
CA LEU A 316 9.45 -19.70 48.77
C LEU A 316 8.09 -19.71 48.08
N ARG A 317 7.62 -20.92 47.77
CA ARG A 317 6.23 -21.22 47.40
C ARG A 317 5.40 -21.48 48.66
N HIS A 318 4.10 -21.20 48.53
CA HIS A 318 2.97 -21.36 49.47
C HIS A 318 2.61 -20.08 50.24
N ALA A 319 1.37 -19.58 50.24
CA ALA A 319 0.09 -20.24 50.00
C ALA A 319 -0.87 -19.39 49.13
N LEU A 320 -1.82 -20.07 48.49
CA LEU A 320 -2.89 -19.49 47.69
C LEU A 320 -3.81 -18.62 48.56
N GLU A 321 -3.93 -17.34 48.21
CA GLU A 321 -5.18 -16.59 48.31
C GLU A 321 -5.35 -15.81 47.00
N GLY A 322 -6.45 -16.10 46.31
CA GLY A 322 -6.74 -15.60 44.98
C GLY A 322 -7.29 -14.18 45.05
N GLU A 323 -6.49 -13.21 44.60
CA GLU A 323 -7.02 -12.00 43.99
C GLU A 323 -6.84 -12.08 42.47
N SER A 324 -7.97 -11.97 41.82
CA SER A 324 -8.24 -12.19 40.41
C SER A 324 -7.24 -11.53 39.47
N SER A 325 -6.63 -12.36 38.62
CA SER A 325 -6.17 -11.96 37.29
C SER A 325 -7.30 -11.18 36.61
N THR A 326 -7.12 -9.87 36.42
CA THR A 326 -8.01 -9.10 35.55
C THR A 326 -7.98 -9.77 34.18
N THR A 327 -9.14 -10.31 33.78
CA THR A 327 -9.26 -11.14 32.59
C THR A 327 -8.98 -10.32 31.34
N CYS A 328 -8.38 -10.95 30.32
CA CYS A 328 -8.12 -10.37 28.99
C CYS A 328 -9.31 -9.55 28.44
N PHE A 329 -10.53 -10.00 28.69
CA PHE A 329 -11.78 -9.34 28.34
C PHE A 329 -11.99 -7.97 29.00
N GLN A 330 -11.47 -7.76 30.22
CA GLN A 330 -11.64 -6.53 30.98
C GLN A 330 -10.71 -5.41 30.45
N GLN A 331 -9.49 -5.75 30.03
CA GLN A 331 -8.61 -4.82 29.30
C GLN A 331 -9.11 -4.52 27.88
N LEU A 332 -9.69 -5.50 27.18
CA LEU A 332 -10.30 -5.29 25.86
C LEU A 332 -11.55 -4.38 25.92
N ARG A 333 -12.27 -4.35 27.06
CA ARG A 333 -13.46 -3.50 27.26
C ARG A 333 -13.11 -2.02 27.52
N VAL A 334 -11.86 -1.72 27.90
CA VAL A 334 -11.37 -0.35 28.11
C VAL A 334 -10.94 0.30 26.79
N ILE A 335 -10.42 -0.47 25.83
CA ILE A 335 -10.00 -0.01 24.50
C ILE A 335 -11.11 0.76 23.75
N PRO A 336 -12.35 0.26 23.59
CA PRO A 336 -13.39 1.01 22.90
C PRO A 336 -13.80 2.28 23.64
N LYS A 337 -13.69 2.32 24.99
CA LYS A 337 -13.95 3.54 25.77
C LYS A 337 -12.88 4.61 25.54
N VAL A 338 -11.61 4.23 25.52
CA VAL A 338 -10.49 5.15 25.25
C VAL A 338 -10.47 5.58 23.78
N THR A 339 -10.73 4.68 22.83
CA THR A 339 -10.89 5.03 21.41
C THR A 339 -12.06 5.97 21.22
N LYS A 340 -13.21 5.73 21.86
CA LYS A 340 -14.37 6.65 21.81
C LYS A 340 -14.00 8.02 22.36
N HIS A 341 -13.28 8.10 23.48
CA HIS A 341 -12.84 9.37 24.03
C HIS A 341 -11.88 10.11 23.08
N LEU A 342 -10.94 9.41 22.45
CA LEU A 342 -10.00 9.98 21.50
C LEU A 342 -10.69 10.47 20.21
N LEU A 343 -11.62 9.67 19.67
CA LEU A 343 -12.43 10.02 18.50
C LEU A 343 -13.54 11.05 18.80
N SER A 344 -13.83 11.32 20.08
CA SER A 344 -14.70 12.43 20.46
C SER A 344 -14.00 13.78 20.36
N ASN A 345 -12.67 13.81 20.22
CA ASN A 345 -11.95 15.04 19.94
C ASN A 345 -12.11 15.41 18.46
N PRO A 346 -12.82 16.51 18.12
CA PRO A 346 -13.13 16.85 16.74
C PRO A 346 -11.88 17.16 15.91
N VAL A 347 -10.84 17.75 16.51
CA VAL A 347 -9.58 18.06 15.80
C VAL A 347 -8.87 16.77 15.41
N PHE A 348 -8.80 15.81 16.33
CA PHE A 348 -8.16 14.52 16.08
C PHE A 348 -8.90 13.73 15.01
N THR A 349 -10.22 13.62 15.13
CA THR A 349 -11.07 12.85 14.21
C THR A 349 -11.05 13.44 12.80
N CYS A 350 -11.17 14.76 12.66
CA CYS A 350 -11.12 15.39 11.34
C CYS A 350 -9.75 15.21 10.67
N ILE A 351 -8.63 15.28 11.41
CA ILE A 351 -7.29 15.03 10.84
C ILE A 351 -7.15 13.59 10.37
N ILE A 352 -7.60 12.62 11.18
CA ILE A 352 -7.50 11.21 10.80
C ILE A 352 -8.37 10.93 9.58
N LEU A 353 -9.62 11.39 9.56
CA LEU A 353 -10.45 11.23 8.37
C LEU A 353 -9.82 11.90 7.14
N ALA A 354 -9.23 13.10 7.29
CA ALA A 354 -8.55 13.75 6.17
C ALA A 354 -7.36 12.91 5.66
N ALA A 355 -6.58 12.32 6.56
CA ALA A 355 -5.51 11.40 6.21
C ALA A 355 -6.03 10.11 5.53
N CYS A 356 -7.14 9.55 6.01
CA CYS A 356 -7.80 8.40 5.36
C CYS A 356 -8.21 8.72 3.93
N MET A 357 -8.74 9.92 3.67
CA MET A 357 -9.18 10.34 2.33
C MET A 357 -8.01 10.58 1.38
N GLU A 358 -6.91 11.16 1.87
CA GLU A 358 -5.67 11.28 1.09
C GLU A 358 -5.11 9.92 0.71
N ILE A 359 -5.02 9.00 1.68
CA ILE A 359 -4.55 7.64 1.45
C ILE A 359 -5.51 6.87 0.54
N ALA A 360 -6.82 7.08 0.66
CA ALA A 360 -7.82 6.47 -0.21
C ALA A 360 -7.61 6.82 -1.68
N VAL A 361 -7.27 8.08 -1.97
CA VAL A 361 -6.94 8.50 -3.34
C VAL A 361 -5.68 7.81 -3.82
N VAL A 362 -4.62 7.78 -3.02
CA VAL A 362 -3.36 7.12 -3.39
C VAL A 362 -3.55 5.61 -3.61
N ALA A 363 -4.29 4.93 -2.72
CA ALA A 363 -4.54 3.50 -2.82
C ALA A 363 -5.42 3.13 -4.02
N GLY A 364 -6.53 3.85 -4.22
CA GLY A 364 -7.42 3.64 -5.36
C GLY A 364 -6.75 3.95 -6.70
N PHE A 365 -6.00 5.05 -6.79
CA PHE A 365 -5.22 5.35 -7.98
C PHE A 365 -4.14 4.29 -8.21
N ALA A 366 -3.27 4.02 -7.23
CA ALA A 366 -2.15 3.10 -7.41
C ALA A 366 -2.60 1.68 -7.82
N ALA A 367 -3.74 1.20 -7.31
CA ALA A 367 -4.27 -0.13 -7.63
C ALA A 367 -4.61 -0.33 -9.12
N PHE A 368 -5.13 0.71 -9.78
CA PHE A 368 -5.61 0.61 -11.17
C PHE A 368 -4.90 1.55 -12.16
N LEU A 369 -3.91 2.32 -11.71
CA LEU A 369 -3.20 3.26 -12.59
C LEU A 369 -2.48 2.53 -13.74
N GLY A 370 -1.95 1.33 -13.50
CA GLY A 370 -1.40 0.49 -14.57
C GLY A 370 -2.45 0.18 -15.63
N LYS A 371 -3.63 -0.30 -15.21
CA LYS A 371 -4.78 -0.56 -16.10
C LYS A 371 -5.26 0.69 -16.82
N TYR A 372 -5.31 1.83 -16.13
CA TYR A 372 -5.68 3.11 -16.72
C TYR A 372 -4.70 3.51 -17.84
N LEU A 373 -3.39 3.35 -17.61
CA LEU A 373 -2.36 3.62 -18.61
C LEU A 373 -2.46 2.66 -19.81
N GLU A 374 -2.74 1.37 -19.56
CA GLU A 374 -2.98 0.38 -20.62
C GLU A 374 -4.20 0.77 -21.48
N GLN A 375 -5.33 1.16 -20.88
CA GLN A 375 -6.56 1.42 -21.62
C GLN A 375 -6.61 2.81 -22.27
N GLN A 376 -6.15 3.86 -21.58
CA GLN A 376 -6.26 5.24 -22.06
C GLN A 376 -5.21 5.57 -23.12
N PHE A 377 -4.00 5.02 -23.00
CA PHE A 377 -2.86 5.33 -23.87
C PHE A 377 -2.38 4.13 -24.68
N ASN A 378 -3.11 3.02 -24.64
CA ASN A 378 -2.81 1.78 -25.37
C ASN A 378 -1.38 1.27 -25.11
N LEU A 379 -0.90 1.42 -23.87
CA LEU A 379 0.41 0.95 -23.44
C LEU A 379 0.39 -0.54 -23.11
N THR A 380 1.52 -1.20 -23.30
CA THR A 380 1.70 -2.57 -22.79
C THR A 380 1.78 -2.59 -21.27
N THR A 381 1.34 -3.69 -20.65
CA THR A 381 1.45 -3.89 -19.20
C THR A 381 2.87 -3.67 -18.67
N SER A 382 3.88 -4.10 -19.43
CA SER A 382 5.28 -3.92 -19.02
C SER A 382 5.73 -2.46 -19.01
N SER A 383 5.35 -1.67 -20.02
CA SER A 383 5.70 -0.25 -20.12
C SER A 383 4.95 0.60 -19.08
N ALA A 384 3.67 0.30 -18.84
CA ALA A 384 2.87 0.93 -17.78
C ALA A 384 3.48 0.70 -16.38
N ASN A 385 3.85 -0.54 -16.07
CA ASN A 385 4.51 -0.88 -14.80
C ASN A 385 5.89 -0.22 -14.65
N GLN A 386 6.67 -0.15 -15.73
CA GLN A 386 7.96 0.52 -15.72
C GLN A 386 7.82 2.01 -15.40
N LEU A 387 6.83 2.66 -16.01
CA LEU A 387 6.54 4.07 -15.78
C LEU A 387 6.18 4.33 -14.30
N LEU A 388 5.29 3.51 -13.75
CA LEU A 388 4.86 3.62 -12.35
C LEU A 388 6.03 3.43 -11.36
N GLY A 389 6.88 2.43 -11.61
CA GLY A 389 8.05 2.13 -10.78
C GLY A 389 9.18 3.17 -10.85
N MET A 390 9.47 3.69 -12.05
CA MET A 390 10.61 4.57 -12.28
C MET A 390 10.31 6.08 -12.20
N THR A 391 9.06 6.49 -12.40
CA THR A 391 8.70 7.93 -12.40
C THR A 391 7.78 8.31 -11.25
N ALA A 392 6.60 7.71 -11.14
CA ALA A 392 5.60 8.16 -10.17
C ALA A 392 6.04 7.97 -8.70
N ILE A 393 6.62 6.82 -8.35
CA ILE A 393 7.04 6.54 -6.96
C ILE A 393 8.23 7.41 -6.54
N PRO A 394 9.31 7.55 -7.31
CA PRO A 394 10.40 8.47 -6.98
C PRO A 394 9.93 9.93 -6.83
N CYS A 395 9.03 10.40 -7.69
CA CYS A 395 8.43 11.74 -7.57
C CYS A 395 7.66 11.91 -6.25
N ALA A 396 6.89 10.90 -5.83
CA ALA A 396 6.23 10.91 -4.53
C ALA A 396 7.25 10.96 -3.37
N CYS A 397 8.33 10.16 -3.41
CA CYS A 397 9.41 10.19 -2.41
C CYS A 397 10.04 11.59 -2.27
N LEU A 398 10.34 12.23 -3.41
CA LEU A 398 10.86 13.60 -3.44
C LEU A 398 9.86 14.58 -2.81
N GLY A 399 8.56 14.42 -3.07
CA GLY A 399 7.49 15.19 -2.46
C GLY A 399 7.44 15.09 -0.94
N ILE A 400 7.50 13.87 -0.38
CA ILE A 400 7.51 13.65 1.08
C ILE A 400 8.72 14.35 1.72
N PHE A 401 9.90 14.18 1.12
CA PHE A 401 11.14 14.80 1.59
C PHE A 401 11.08 16.32 1.56
N LEU A 402 10.63 16.90 0.43
CA LEU A 402 10.43 18.35 0.29
C LEU A 402 9.40 18.89 1.29
N GLY A 403 8.31 18.15 1.52
CA GLY A 403 7.31 18.50 2.53
C GLY A 403 7.92 18.58 3.94
N GLY A 404 8.76 17.61 4.32
CA GLY A 404 9.50 17.62 5.59
C GLY A 404 10.53 18.75 5.69
N LEU A 405 11.28 19.00 4.61
CA LEU A 405 12.24 20.10 4.53
C LEU A 405 11.54 21.45 4.70
N LEU A 406 10.37 21.64 4.08
CA LEU A 406 9.62 22.89 4.15
C LEU A 406 9.12 23.17 5.58
N VAL A 407 8.57 22.15 6.25
CA VAL A 407 8.14 22.27 7.66
C VAL A 407 9.31 22.62 8.58
N LYS A 408 10.48 22.00 8.36
CA LYS A 408 11.70 22.27 9.14
C LYS A 408 12.26 23.67 8.88
N LYS A 409 12.43 24.06 7.61
CA LYS A 409 13.07 25.33 7.20
C LYS A 409 12.22 26.54 7.58
N LEU A 410 10.89 26.42 7.49
CA LEU A 410 9.95 27.48 7.87
C LEU A 410 9.57 27.44 9.35
N SER A 411 10.11 26.48 10.13
CA SER A 411 9.79 26.28 11.54
C SER A 411 8.27 26.34 11.80
N LEU A 412 7.48 25.65 10.97
CA LEU A 412 6.03 25.81 11.00
C LEU A 412 5.47 25.32 12.33
N SER A 413 4.71 26.19 13.00
CA SER A 413 3.83 25.80 14.10
C SER A 413 2.74 24.83 13.61
N ALA A 414 2.01 24.17 14.50
CA ALA A 414 0.90 23.28 14.09
C ALA A 414 -0.13 24.01 13.21
N LEU A 415 -0.32 25.31 13.46
CA LEU A 415 -1.14 26.22 12.68
C LEU A 415 -0.53 26.48 11.29
N GLY A 416 0.78 26.70 11.19
CA GLY A 416 1.48 26.79 9.89
C GLY A 416 1.41 25.49 9.08
N ALA A 417 1.58 24.34 9.73
CA ALA A 417 1.58 23.03 9.09
C ALA A 417 0.23 22.69 8.45
N ILE A 418 -0.88 23.01 9.11
CA ILE A 418 -2.21 22.74 8.54
C ILE A 418 -2.58 23.69 7.40
N ARG A 419 -2.12 24.96 7.43
CA ARG A 419 -2.24 25.86 6.26
C ARG A 419 -1.51 25.30 5.06
N MET A 420 -0.30 24.77 5.29
CA MET A 420 0.48 24.12 4.24
C MET A 420 -0.26 22.89 3.70
N ALA A 421 -0.78 22.01 4.57
CA ALA A 421 -1.55 20.83 4.15
C ALA A 421 -2.79 21.22 3.32
N MET A 422 -3.53 22.25 3.73
CA MET A 422 -4.67 22.79 2.98
C MET A 422 -4.26 23.33 1.60
N LEU A 423 -3.16 24.11 1.53
CA LEU A 423 -2.66 24.67 0.28
C LEU A 423 -2.22 23.55 -0.68
N VAL A 424 -1.47 22.58 -0.18
CA VAL A 424 -1.00 21.44 -0.97
C VAL A 424 -2.18 20.60 -1.48
N ASN A 425 -3.17 20.32 -0.63
CA ASN A 425 -4.36 19.59 -1.05
C ASN A 425 -5.15 20.36 -2.13
N LEU A 426 -5.31 21.68 -1.99
CA LEU A 426 -5.98 22.52 -3.00
C LEU A 426 -5.25 22.48 -4.35
N VAL A 427 -3.92 22.67 -4.34
CA VAL A 427 -3.09 22.63 -5.56
C VAL A 427 -3.09 21.23 -6.18
N SER A 428 -2.99 20.19 -5.36
CA SER A 428 -3.09 18.79 -5.81
C SER A 428 -4.45 18.53 -6.45
N THR A 429 -5.54 19.00 -5.86
CA THR A 429 -6.90 18.85 -6.43
C THR A 429 -7.02 19.54 -7.78
N ALA A 430 -6.49 20.76 -7.92
CA ALA A 430 -6.45 21.47 -9.21
C ALA A 430 -5.66 20.69 -10.27
N CYS A 431 -4.58 20.02 -9.86
CA CYS A 431 -3.80 19.16 -10.75
C CYS A 431 -4.58 17.91 -11.20
N TYR A 432 -5.39 17.29 -10.32
CA TYR A 432 -6.27 16.18 -10.70
C TYR A 432 -7.35 16.62 -11.69
N VAL A 433 -7.87 17.84 -11.58
CA VAL A 433 -8.83 18.40 -12.57
C VAL A 433 -8.22 18.44 -13.98
N SER A 434 -6.92 18.71 -14.10
CA SER A 434 -6.24 18.67 -15.40
C SER A 434 -6.30 17.28 -16.06
N PHE A 435 -6.34 16.18 -15.28
CA PHE A 435 -6.45 14.83 -15.85
C PHE A 435 -7.79 14.55 -16.52
N LEU A 436 -8.85 15.31 -16.24
CA LEU A 436 -10.13 15.18 -16.95
C LEU A 436 -10.01 15.52 -18.44
N PHE A 437 -9.03 16.36 -18.81
CA PHE A 437 -8.80 16.79 -20.18
C PHE A 437 -7.64 16.04 -20.86
N LEU A 438 -6.84 15.28 -20.10
CA LEU A 438 -5.64 14.60 -20.58
C LEU A 438 -5.91 13.10 -20.73
N GLY A 439 -6.19 12.65 -21.95
CA GLY A 439 -6.39 11.24 -22.29
C GLY A 439 -6.93 11.08 -23.71
N CYS A 440 -6.92 9.86 -24.21
CA CYS A 440 -7.33 9.55 -25.58
C CYS A 440 -8.72 8.91 -25.63
N ASP A 441 -9.48 9.20 -26.67
CA ASP A 441 -10.82 8.64 -26.86
C ASP A 441 -10.73 7.19 -27.37
N THR A 442 -11.77 6.38 -27.14
CA THR A 442 -11.81 4.97 -27.57
C THR A 442 -11.77 4.80 -29.10
N GLY A 443 -12.20 5.83 -29.85
CA GLY A 443 -12.31 5.78 -31.31
C GLY A 443 -13.52 4.96 -31.81
N PRO A 444 -13.76 4.95 -33.13
CA PRO A 444 -14.84 4.18 -33.73
C PRO A 444 -14.51 2.68 -33.73
N VAL A 445 -15.42 1.88 -33.17
CA VAL A 445 -15.35 0.42 -33.10
C VAL A 445 -16.61 -0.17 -33.73
N ALA A 446 -16.43 -0.97 -34.77
CA ALA A 446 -17.53 -1.55 -35.55
C ALA A 446 -18.39 -2.48 -34.70
N GLY A 447 -19.71 -2.30 -34.75
CA GLY A 447 -20.70 -3.08 -34.01
C GLY A 447 -20.84 -2.75 -32.53
N VAL A 448 -19.99 -1.87 -31.98
CA VAL A 448 -20.00 -1.51 -30.55
C VAL A 448 -20.22 -0.02 -30.34
N THR A 449 -19.44 0.85 -31.00
CA THR A 449 -19.63 2.31 -30.93
C THR A 449 -20.17 2.89 -32.23
N VAL A 450 -19.92 2.24 -33.37
CA VAL A 450 -20.45 2.61 -34.68
C VAL A 450 -21.04 1.38 -35.40
N PRO A 451 -22.16 1.51 -36.13
CA PRO A 451 -22.73 0.40 -36.89
C PRO A 451 -21.83 0.01 -38.08
N TYR A 452 -21.96 -1.24 -38.54
CA TYR A 452 -21.30 -1.68 -39.78
C TYR A 452 -21.94 -1.02 -41.01
N GLY A 453 -21.11 -0.41 -41.85
CA GLY A 453 -21.54 0.22 -43.11
C GLY A 453 -22.07 1.65 -42.94
N ASN A 454 -22.13 2.39 -44.05
CA ASN A 454 -22.41 3.84 -44.06
C ASN A 454 -23.91 4.20 -43.99
N ASN A 455 -24.79 3.24 -43.67
CA ASN A 455 -26.23 3.49 -43.62
C ASN A 455 -26.60 4.10 -42.27
N SER A 456 -26.50 5.42 -42.19
CA SER A 456 -26.98 6.29 -41.11
C SER A 456 -28.51 6.28 -40.98
N THR A 457 -29.13 5.10 -40.92
CA THR A 457 -30.51 4.94 -40.46
C THR A 457 -30.48 4.77 -38.93
N PRO A 458 -31.21 5.60 -38.16
CA PRO A 458 -31.10 5.67 -36.70
C PRO A 458 -31.65 4.43 -35.94
N THR A 459 -31.84 3.31 -36.62
CA THR A 459 -32.46 2.07 -36.12
C THR A 459 -31.59 0.83 -36.28
N SER A 460 -30.36 0.93 -36.79
CA SER A 460 -29.44 -0.20 -36.78
C SER A 460 -28.95 -0.44 -35.35
N SER A 461 -29.35 -1.55 -34.74
CA SER A 461 -28.82 -2.02 -33.46
C SER A 461 -27.30 -2.17 -33.57
N LEU A 462 -26.58 -1.73 -32.53
CA LEU A 462 -25.15 -1.97 -32.38
C LEU A 462 -24.98 -3.47 -32.12
N ASP A 463 -24.62 -4.20 -33.16
CA ASP A 463 -24.38 -5.63 -33.13
C ASP A 463 -22.99 -5.91 -33.72
N PRO A 464 -22.12 -6.67 -33.01
CA PRO A 464 -20.87 -7.20 -33.56
C PRO A 464 -21.06 -7.96 -34.88
N TYR A 465 -22.23 -8.55 -35.10
CA TYR A 465 -22.57 -9.29 -36.32
C TYR A 465 -23.24 -8.39 -37.35
N SER A 466 -22.80 -8.55 -38.59
CA SER A 466 -23.23 -7.80 -39.76
C SER A 466 -23.27 -8.73 -40.96
N PRO A 467 -24.10 -8.48 -42.00
CA PRO A 467 -24.13 -9.31 -43.20
C PRO A 467 -22.75 -9.55 -43.86
N CYS A 468 -21.75 -8.71 -43.61
CA CYS A 468 -20.38 -8.91 -44.11
C CYS A 468 -19.57 -9.99 -43.36
N ASN A 469 -19.86 -10.24 -42.08
CA ASN A 469 -19.14 -11.21 -41.24
C ASN A 469 -20.03 -12.38 -40.74
N ASN A 470 -21.32 -12.37 -41.07
CA ASN A 470 -22.28 -13.37 -40.60
C ASN A 470 -21.95 -14.80 -41.07
N ASN A 471 -21.26 -14.93 -42.20
CA ASN A 471 -20.86 -16.22 -42.76
C ASN A 471 -19.51 -16.73 -42.21
N CYS A 472 -18.93 -16.02 -41.24
CA CYS A 472 -17.59 -16.30 -40.71
C CYS A 472 -17.61 -17.08 -39.37
N GLU A 473 -18.77 -17.22 -38.72
CA GLU A 473 -18.93 -17.86 -37.40
C GLU A 473 -17.93 -17.34 -36.34
N CYS A 474 -17.68 -16.03 -36.33
CA CYS A 474 -16.72 -15.41 -35.41
C CYS A 474 -17.13 -15.57 -33.95
N GLN A 475 -16.19 -15.93 -33.09
CA GLN A 475 -16.43 -16.04 -31.64
C GLN A 475 -16.15 -14.74 -30.92
N THR A 476 -17.00 -14.40 -29.95
CA THR A 476 -16.86 -13.21 -29.08
C THR A 476 -15.89 -13.40 -27.91
N ASP A 477 -15.31 -14.59 -27.80
CA ASP A 477 -14.58 -15.05 -26.62
C ASP A 477 -13.13 -14.54 -26.62
N SER A 478 -12.64 -14.06 -27.77
CA SER A 478 -11.30 -13.51 -27.92
C SER A 478 -11.34 -12.11 -28.54
N PHE A 479 -10.63 -11.17 -27.92
CA PHE A 479 -10.53 -9.79 -28.38
C PHE A 479 -9.13 -9.52 -28.93
N THR A 480 -9.01 -9.48 -30.25
CA THR A 480 -7.76 -9.25 -30.99
C THR A 480 -7.94 -8.07 -31.96
N PRO A 481 -8.03 -6.83 -31.43
CA PRO A 481 -8.44 -5.69 -32.24
C PRO A 481 -7.53 -5.47 -33.43
N VAL A 482 -8.13 -5.13 -34.56
CA VAL A 482 -7.43 -4.74 -35.79
C VAL A 482 -7.95 -3.41 -36.28
N CYS A 483 -7.05 -2.59 -36.82
CA CYS A 483 -7.38 -1.31 -37.42
C CYS A 483 -7.56 -1.48 -38.93
N GLY A 484 -8.74 -1.16 -39.45
CA GLY A 484 -8.99 -1.11 -40.88
C GLY A 484 -8.37 0.10 -41.56
N SER A 485 -8.09 -0.04 -42.86
CA SER A 485 -7.66 1.08 -43.71
C SER A 485 -8.69 2.22 -43.80
N ASP A 486 -9.92 1.99 -43.34
CA ASP A 486 -11.00 2.97 -43.18
C ASP A 486 -10.93 3.77 -41.87
N GLY A 487 -9.97 3.46 -41.00
CA GLY A 487 -9.79 4.11 -39.70
C GLY A 487 -10.75 3.61 -38.61
N ILE A 488 -11.46 2.50 -38.85
CA ILE A 488 -12.36 1.88 -37.87
C ILE A 488 -11.67 0.66 -37.24
N THR A 489 -11.81 0.53 -35.92
CA THR A 489 -11.29 -0.65 -35.21
C THR A 489 -12.34 -1.77 -35.23
N TYR A 490 -11.91 -2.99 -35.54
CA TYR A 490 -12.74 -4.20 -35.51
C TYR A 490 -12.31 -5.09 -34.35
N LEU A 491 -13.25 -5.86 -33.79
CA LEU A 491 -13.01 -6.74 -32.63
C LEU A 491 -11.94 -7.82 -32.91
N SER A 492 -11.93 -8.36 -34.13
CA SER A 492 -10.91 -9.27 -34.66
C SER A 492 -10.85 -9.16 -36.19
N ALA A 493 -9.85 -9.81 -36.80
CA ALA A 493 -9.78 -9.93 -38.27
C ALA A 493 -10.97 -10.71 -38.86
N CYS A 494 -11.58 -11.63 -38.09
CA CYS A 494 -12.80 -12.35 -38.45
C CYS A 494 -13.99 -11.39 -38.52
N PHE A 495 -14.15 -10.54 -37.50
CA PHE A 495 -15.21 -9.52 -37.49
C PHE A 495 -15.04 -8.46 -38.60
N ALA A 496 -13.81 -8.22 -39.07
CA ALA A 496 -13.53 -7.43 -40.27
C ALA A 496 -13.80 -8.18 -41.59
N GLY A 497 -14.06 -9.49 -41.54
CA GLY A 497 -14.35 -10.34 -42.70
C GLY A 497 -13.13 -10.66 -43.56
N CYS A 498 -11.93 -10.63 -43.00
CA CYS A 498 -10.69 -10.90 -43.74
C CYS A 498 -10.55 -12.38 -44.07
N SER A 499 -10.41 -12.73 -45.35
CA SER A 499 -10.27 -14.14 -45.79
C SER A 499 -8.82 -14.62 -45.94
N SER A 500 -7.84 -13.71 -45.98
CA SER A 500 -6.42 -14.06 -46.13
C SER A 500 -5.65 -13.92 -44.81
N THR A 501 -4.71 -14.83 -44.56
CA THR A 501 -3.77 -14.72 -43.41
C THR A 501 -2.87 -13.49 -43.51
N ASN A 502 -2.71 -12.90 -44.70
CA ASN A 502 -2.06 -11.62 -44.92
C ASN A 502 -2.90 -10.40 -44.48
N LEU A 503 -4.00 -10.61 -43.75
CA LEU A 503 -4.92 -9.55 -43.26
C LEU A 503 -5.49 -8.67 -44.39
N SER A 504 -5.74 -9.28 -45.55
CA SER A 504 -6.25 -8.65 -46.75
C SER A 504 -7.55 -9.28 -47.23
N GLY A 505 -8.32 -8.55 -48.03
CA GLY A 505 -9.58 -9.03 -48.62
C GLY A 505 -10.70 -9.06 -47.59
N CYS A 506 -10.81 -7.99 -46.80
CA CYS A 506 -11.75 -7.88 -45.69
C CYS A 506 -13.11 -7.34 -46.17
N SER A 507 -14.16 -8.17 -46.09
CA SER A 507 -15.49 -7.87 -46.64
C SER A 507 -16.23 -6.73 -45.93
N CYS A 508 -15.90 -6.44 -44.67
CA CYS A 508 -16.59 -5.42 -43.88
C CYS A 508 -16.07 -3.99 -44.09
N LEU A 509 -14.96 -3.81 -44.83
CA LEU A 509 -14.39 -2.50 -45.16
C LEU A 509 -15.10 -1.91 -46.39
N THR A 510 -16.30 -1.39 -46.19
CA THR A 510 -17.18 -0.92 -47.28
C THR A 510 -16.80 0.45 -47.87
N SER A 511 -15.96 1.22 -47.18
CA SER A 511 -15.53 2.56 -47.59
C SER A 511 -14.25 2.56 -48.45
N VAL A 512 -13.60 1.40 -48.60
CA VAL A 512 -12.33 1.22 -49.31
C VAL A 512 -12.51 0.20 -50.44
N PRO A 513 -11.93 0.40 -51.63
CA PRO A 513 -11.94 -0.61 -52.69
C PRO A 513 -11.37 -1.95 -52.20
N ALA A 514 -11.93 -3.08 -52.66
CA ALA A 514 -11.55 -4.41 -52.21
C ALA A 514 -10.05 -4.73 -52.33
N GLU A 515 -9.34 -4.11 -53.29
CA GLU A 515 -7.90 -4.26 -53.48
C GLU A 515 -7.05 -3.60 -52.38
N ASN A 516 -7.59 -2.60 -51.68
CA ASN A 516 -6.93 -1.87 -50.60
C ASN A 516 -7.54 -2.19 -49.22
N ALA A 517 -8.46 -3.16 -49.14
CA ALA A 517 -9.11 -3.56 -47.90
C ALA A 517 -8.17 -4.45 -47.06
N THR A 518 -7.27 -3.80 -46.34
CA THR A 518 -6.31 -4.42 -45.43
C THR A 518 -6.50 -3.94 -44.00
N VAL A 519 -6.20 -4.79 -43.04
CA VAL A 519 -6.22 -4.44 -41.62
C VAL A 519 -4.83 -4.60 -40.99
N VAL A 520 -4.53 -3.79 -39.98
CA VAL A 520 -3.28 -3.84 -39.21
C VAL A 520 -3.58 -4.26 -37.77
N PRO A 521 -2.77 -5.12 -37.12
CA PRO A 521 -2.97 -5.47 -35.72
C PRO A 521 -2.94 -4.25 -34.78
N GLY A 522 -3.82 -4.25 -33.79
CA GLY A 522 -3.96 -3.17 -32.80
C GLY A 522 -5.14 -2.24 -33.06
N LYS A 523 -5.40 -1.36 -32.08
CA LYS A 523 -6.43 -0.32 -32.19
C LYS A 523 -5.97 0.78 -33.16
N CYS A 524 -6.91 1.42 -33.85
CA CYS A 524 -6.57 2.56 -34.69
C CYS A 524 -5.97 3.72 -33.88
N PRO A 525 -4.92 4.40 -34.39
CA PRO A 525 -4.30 5.52 -33.69
C PRO A 525 -5.26 6.70 -33.59
N SER A 526 -5.41 7.26 -32.40
CA SER A 526 -6.18 8.49 -32.19
C SER A 526 -5.27 9.72 -32.36
N PRO A 527 -5.69 10.73 -33.15
CA PRO A 527 -4.87 11.91 -33.41
C PRO A 527 -4.62 12.68 -32.10
N GLY A 528 -3.35 13.08 -31.87
CA GLY A 528 -2.94 13.84 -30.68
C GLY A 528 -2.76 13.02 -29.39
N CYS A 529 -2.94 11.70 -29.44
CA CYS A 529 -2.81 10.84 -28.25
C CYS A 529 -1.37 10.78 -27.68
N GLU A 530 -0.36 10.81 -28.54
CA GLU A 530 1.05 10.77 -28.13
C GLU A 530 1.47 12.04 -27.35
N GLU A 531 1.05 13.22 -27.82
CA GLU A 531 1.28 14.49 -27.12
C GLU A 531 0.51 14.55 -25.79
N ALA A 532 -0.74 14.06 -25.78
CA ALA A 532 -1.55 13.96 -24.58
C ALA A 532 -0.92 13.04 -23.54
N PHE A 533 -0.33 11.92 -23.97
CA PHE A 533 0.41 11.01 -23.10
C PHE A 533 1.63 11.65 -22.45
N LEU A 534 2.48 12.33 -23.23
CA LEU A 534 3.67 13.00 -22.69
C LEU A 534 3.29 14.10 -21.69
N THR A 535 2.23 14.85 -22.01
CA THR A 535 1.68 15.89 -21.13
C THR A 535 1.13 15.27 -19.84
N PHE A 536 0.36 14.19 -19.95
CA PHE A 536 -0.16 13.44 -18.80
C PHE A 536 0.96 12.98 -17.87
N LEU A 537 2.04 12.40 -18.43
CA LEU A 537 3.19 11.94 -17.65
C LEU A 537 3.86 13.08 -16.85
N CYS A 538 4.09 14.23 -17.49
CA CYS A 538 4.69 15.39 -16.83
C CYS A 538 3.79 15.90 -15.70
N VAL A 539 2.49 16.04 -15.96
CA VAL A 539 1.52 16.50 -14.96
C VAL A 539 1.39 15.49 -13.81
N MET A 540 1.42 14.18 -14.08
CA MET A 540 1.43 13.13 -13.05
C MET A 540 2.66 13.21 -12.14
N CYS A 541 3.84 13.48 -12.68
CA CYS A 541 5.06 13.64 -11.87
C CYS A 541 4.95 14.86 -10.94
N VAL A 542 4.46 15.99 -11.45
CA VAL A 542 4.24 17.20 -10.64
C VAL A 542 3.15 16.96 -9.60
N CYS A 543 2.04 16.33 -9.99
CA CYS A 543 0.91 16.02 -9.11
C CYS A 543 1.31 15.09 -7.95
N SER A 544 2.04 14.02 -8.25
CA SER A 544 2.52 13.05 -7.25
C SER A 544 3.48 13.70 -6.27
N MET A 545 4.41 14.53 -6.76
CA MET A 545 5.32 15.29 -5.91
C MET A 545 4.56 16.27 -4.99
N ILE A 546 3.68 17.11 -5.55
CA ILE A 546 2.90 18.08 -4.75
C ILE A 546 2.01 17.35 -3.75
N GLY A 547 1.22 16.37 -4.19
CA GLY A 547 0.31 15.62 -3.33
C GLY A 547 1.02 14.96 -2.15
N ALA A 548 2.20 14.39 -2.38
CA ALA A 548 2.99 13.75 -1.33
C ALA A 548 3.58 14.73 -0.30
N MET A 549 3.72 16.02 -0.63
CA MET A 549 4.19 17.05 0.33
C MET A 549 3.25 17.23 1.53
N ALA A 550 1.96 16.88 1.41
CA ALA A 550 0.99 17.00 2.50
C ALA A 550 1.16 15.91 3.57
N GLN A 551 1.81 14.79 3.25
CA GLN A 551 1.90 13.65 4.16
C GLN A 551 2.67 14.00 5.44
N THR A 552 3.84 14.65 5.32
CA THR A 552 4.69 15.01 6.46
C THR A 552 4.02 16.01 7.41
N PRO A 553 3.44 17.15 6.94
CA PRO A 553 2.66 18.06 7.78
C PRO A 553 1.52 17.36 8.53
N SER A 554 0.76 16.49 7.87
CA SER A 554 -0.39 15.80 8.48
C SER A 554 0.01 14.92 9.66
N VAL A 555 1.10 14.16 9.54
CA VAL A 555 1.65 13.35 10.64
C VAL A 555 2.16 14.23 11.79
N ILE A 556 2.85 15.34 11.49
CA ILE A 556 3.37 16.25 12.52
C ILE A 556 2.24 16.90 13.33
N ILE A 557 1.14 17.31 12.68
CA ILE A 557 -0.01 17.89 13.36
C ILE A 557 -0.65 16.87 14.30
N LEU A 558 -0.78 15.62 13.87
CA LEU A 558 -1.32 14.54 14.71
C LEU A 558 -0.46 14.35 15.98
N ILE A 559 0.87 14.31 15.82
CA ILE A 559 1.78 14.11 16.95
C ILE A 559 1.73 15.30 17.92
N ARG A 560 1.54 16.52 17.41
CA ARG A 560 1.50 17.74 18.23
C ARG A 560 0.14 18.00 18.89
N THR A 561 -0.95 17.44 18.39
CA THR A 561 -2.31 17.64 18.94
C THR A 561 -2.69 16.64 20.03
N VAL A 562 -1.90 15.58 20.21
CA VAL A 562 -2.12 14.52 21.20
C VAL A 562 -1.13 14.65 22.36
N SER A 563 -1.61 14.42 23.58
CA SER A 563 -0.77 14.41 24.79
C SER A 563 0.34 13.36 24.67
N PRO A 564 1.55 13.62 25.19
CA PRO A 564 2.70 12.72 25.05
C PRO A 564 2.43 11.29 25.53
N GLU A 565 1.56 11.14 26.52
CA GLU A 565 1.15 9.85 27.10
C GLU A 565 0.24 9.02 26.17
N LEU A 566 -0.47 9.66 25.22
CA LEU A 566 -1.40 9.02 24.30
C LEU A 566 -0.87 8.93 22.86
N LYS A 567 0.33 9.44 22.57
CA LYS A 567 0.88 9.51 21.20
C LYS A 567 0.95 8.16 20.50
N SER A 568 1.50 7.14 21.16
CA SER A 568 1.66 5.80 20.56
C SER A 568 0.30 5.14 20.33
N TYR A 569 -0.66 5.36 21.23
CA TYR A 569 -2.04 4.87 21.07
C TYR A 569 -2.76 5.57 19.89
N ALA A 570 -2.62 6.89 19.79
CA ALA A 570 -3.18 7.70 18.71
C ALA A 570 -2.62 7.31 17.33
N LEU A 571 -1.31 7.03 17.24
CA LEU A 571 -0.70 6.49 16.02
C LEU A 571 -1.26 5.10 15.68
N GLY A 572 -1.49 4.24 16.68
CA GLY A 572 -2.16 2.94 16.47
C GLY A 572 -3.58 3.09 15.91
N VAL A 573 -4.37 4.02 16.45
CA VAL A 573 -5.72 4.33 15.93
C VAL A 573 -5.68 4.89 14.52
N LEU A 574 -4.70 5.75 14.20
CA LEU A 574 -4.47 6.24 12.84
C LEU A 574 -4.25 5.06 11.88
N PHE A 575 -3.26 4.19 12.14
CA PHE A 575 -2.96 3.08 11.23
C PHE A 575 -4.13 2.11 11.05
N LEU A 576 -4.90 1.86 12.13
CA LEU A 576 -6.12 1.06 12.06
C LEU A 576 -7.14 1.69 11.09
N LEU A 577 -7.42 2.98 11.23
CA LEU A 577 -8.38 3.70 10.40
C LEU A 577 -7.89 3.90 8.97
N LEU A 578 -6.58 4.07 8.77
CA LEU A 578 -5.99 4.11 7.43
C LEU A 578 -6.21 2.79 6.70
N ARG A 579 -6.00 1.64 7.35
CA ARG A 579 -6.26 0.32 6.74
C ARG A 579 -7.76 0.09 6.47
N LEU A 580 -8.59 0.40 7.46
CA LEU A 580 -10.04 0.15 7.36
C LEU A 580 -10.75 1.05 6.34
N LEU A 581 -10.42 2.35 6.28
CA LEU A 581 -11.12 3.32 5.43
C LEU A 581 -10.31 3.75 4.21
N GLY A 582 -8.99 3.76 4.31
CA GLY A 582 -8.08 4.27 3.28
C GLY A 582 -7.56 3.21 2.31
N PHE A 583 -7.53 1.92 2.68
CA PHE A 583 -7.00 0.87 1.80
C PHE A 583 -8.04 -0.14 1.31
N ILE A 584 -9.08 -0.46 2.10
CA ILE A 584 -10.07 -1.48 1.71
C ILE A 584 -11.18 -0.94 0.79
N PRO A 585 -11.99 0.07 1.17
CA PRO A 585 -13.04 0.58 0.30
C PRO A 585 -12.57 1.14 -1.06
N PRO A 586 -11.44 1.87 -1.16
CA PRO A 586 -11.12 2.58 -2.40
C PRO A 586 -10.86 1.67 -3.60
N PRO A 587 -10.03 0.60 -3.55
CA PRO A 587 -9.88 -0.30 -4.69
C PRO A 587 -11.20 -0.93 -5.14
N LEU A 588 -12.11 -1.25 -4.23
CA LEU A 588 -13.43 -1.78 -4.57
C LEU A 588 -14.29 -0.75 -5.31
N ILE A 589 -14.34 0.49 -4.83
CA ILE A 589 -15.11 1.59 -5.44
C ILE A 589 -14.54 1.93 -6.83
N PHE A 590 -13.22 2.03 -6.95
CA PHE A 590 -12.55 2.30 -8.22
C PHE A 590 -12.76 1.15 -9.21
N GLY A 591 -12.61 -0.11 -8.77
CA GLY A 591 -12.85 -1.29 -9.60
C GLY A 591 -14.28 -1.36 -10.14
N ALA A 592 -15.29 -1.18 -9.27
CA ALA A 592 -16.69 -1.14 -9.67
C ALA A 592 -17.01 0.04 -10.62
N GLY A 593 -16.37 1.20 -10.40
CA GLY A 593 -16.45 2.34 -11.29
C GLY A 593 -15.90 2.04 -12.69
N ILE A 594 -14.78 1.33 -12.79
CA ILE A 594 -14.18 0.91 -14.06
C ILE A 594 -15.12 -0.04 -14.81
N ASP A 595 -15.60 -1.08 -14.13
CA ASP A 595 -16.50 -2.08 -14.72
C ASP A 595 -17.80 -1.47 -15.26
N SER A 596 -18.32 -0.40 -14.63
CA SER A 596 -19.50 0.31 -15.11
C SER A 596 -19.34 1.00 -16.47
N THR A 597 -18.09 1.16 -16.94
CA THR A 597 -17.77 1.79 -18.24
C THR A 597 -17.51 0.79 -19.36
N CYS A 598 -17.74 -0.49 -19.09
CA CYS A 598 -17.54 -1.54 -20.08
C CYS A 598 -18.53 -1.42 -21.24
N LEU A 599 -18.01 -1.38 -22.47
CA LEU A 599 -18.79 -1.41 -23.71
C LEU A 599 -18.96 -2.84 -24.23
N PHE A 600 -17.94 -3.69 -24.06
CA PHE A 600 -17.96 -5.06 -24.54
C PHE A 600 -17.37 -6.01 -23.50
N TRP A 601 -18.23 -6.87 -22.96
CA TRP A 601 -17.86 -7.92 -22.01
C TRP A 601 -17.41 -9.16 -22.76
N SER A 602 -16.33 -9.79 -22.30
CA SER A 602 -16.06 -11.16 -22.71
C SER A 602 -17.07 -12.09 -22.03
N THR A 603 -17.60 -13.03 -22.79
CA THR A 603 -18.47 -14.09 -22.27
C THR A 603 -17.72 -15.40 -22.31
N PHE A 604 -17.74 -16.14 -21.21
CA PHE A 604 -17.18 -17.48 -21.17
C PHE A 604 -18.18 -18.39 -20.48
N CYS A 605 -18.66 -19.42 -21.18
CA CYS A 605 -19.69 -20.34 -20.67
C CYS A 605 -21.01 -19.67 -20.27
N GLY A 606 -21.43 -18.62 -21.01
CA GLY A 606 -22.68 -17.90 -20.75
C GLY A 606 -22.64 -16.92 -19.57
N GLU A 607 -21.52 -16.83 -18.86
CA GLU A 607 -21.29 -15.89 -17.75
C GLU A 607 -20.40 -14.73 -18.19
N GLN A 608 -20.63 -13.55 -17.60
CA GLN A 608 -19.82 -12.35 -17.85
C GLN A 608 -18.44 -12.47 -17.19
N GLY A 609 -17.38 -12.19 -17.95
CA GLY A 609 -15.99 -12.22 -17.50
C GLY A 609 -15.35 -10.83 -17.42
N ALA A 610 -14.08 -10.74 -17.79
CA ALA A 610 -13.35 -9.49 -17.93
C ALA A 610 -13.94 -8.63 -19.06
N CYS A 611 -13.88 -7.32 -18.89
CA CYS A 611 -14.28 -6.40 -19.94
C CYS A 611 -13.16 -6.26 -20.98
N ALA A 612 -13.49 -6.46 -22.25
CA ALA A 612 -12.55 -6.39 -23.35
C ALA A 612 -12.40 -4.96 -23.91
N LEU A 613 -13.47 -4.16 -23.88
CA LEU A 613 -13.46 -2.78 -24.36
C LEU A 613 -14.20 -1.84 -23.41
N TYR A 614 -13.52 -0.76 -23.03
CA TYR A 614 -14.05 0.30 -22.18
C TYR A 614 -14.34 1.58 -22.97
N ASP A 615 -15.31 2.36 -22.48
CA ASP A 615 -15.45 3.76 -22.87
C ASP A 615 -14.41 4.60 -22.13
N ASN A 616 -13.34 4.98 -22.82
CA ASN A 616 -12.20 5.72 -22.28
C ASN A 616 -12.60 7.13 -21.80
N VAL A 617 -13.66 7.72 -22.35
CA VAL A 617 -14.12 9.04 -21.95
C VAL A 617 -14.80 8.94 -20.60
N VAL A 618 -15.82 8.09 -20.50
CA VAL A 618 -16.56 7.89 -19.25
C VAL A 618 -15.64 7.32 -18.16
N TYR A 619 -14.74 6.39 -18.51
CA TYR A 619 -13.73 5.86 -17.61
C TYR A 619 -12.87 6.99 -17.03
N ARG A 620 -12.23 7.83 -17.87
CA ARG A 620 -11.43 8.96 -17.39
C ARG A 620 -12.20 9.88 -16.45
N TYR A 621 -13.43 10.25 -16.81
CA TYR A 621 -14.26 11.12 -15.97
C TYR A 621 -14.60 10.48 -14.62
N LEU A 622 -15.05 9.22 -14.58
CA LEU A 622 -15.36 8.52 -13.34
C LEU A 622 -14.12 8.33 -12.46
N TYR A 623 -13.03 7.81 -13.04
CA TYR A 623 -11.80 7.52 -12.32
C TYR A 623 -11.21 8.76 -11.64
N VAL A 624 -11.13 9.88 -12.38
CA VAL A 624 -10.57 11.13 -11.86
C VAL A 624 -11.57 11.86 -10.94
N SER A 625 -12.87 11.83 -11.23
CA SER A 625 -13.88 12.50 -10.39
C SER A 625 -14.01 11.87 -9.00
N ILE A 626 -13.89 10.55 -8.87
CA ILE A 626 -13.85 9.88 -7.56
C ILE A 626 -12.68 10.43 -6.72
N ALA A 627 -11.49 10.59 -7.30
CA ALA A 627 -10.36 11.18 -6.58
C ALA A 627 -10.58 12.66 -6.23
N ILE A 628 -11.15 13.46 -7.15
CA ILE A 628 -11.46 14.87 -6.86
C ILE A 628 -12.47 14.98 -5.72
N ALA A 629 -13.48 14.12 -5.67
CA ALA A 629 -14.47 14.08 -4.59
C ALA A 629 -13.82 13.75 -3.24
N LEU A 630 -12.97 12.72 -3.19
CA LEU A 630 -12.23 12.34 -1.99
C LEU A 630 -11.26 13.44 -1.52
N LYS A 631 -10.53 14.07 -2.45
CA LYS A 631 -9.65 15.22 -2.17
C LYS A 631 -10.44 16.42 -1.63
N SER A 632 -11.58 16.74 -2.24
CA SER A 632 -12.45 17.83 -1.82
C SER A 632 -12.99 17.60 -0.41
N PHE A 633 -13.37 16.37 -0.09
CA PHE A 633 -13.78 16.00 1.26
C PHE A 633 -12.61 16.13 2.26
N ALA A 634 -11.40 15.72 1.88
CA ALA A 634 -10.19 15.96 2.69
C ALA A 634 -9.93 17.45 2.93
N PHE A 635 -10.13 18.31 1.92
CA PHE A 635 -10.02 19.76 2.06
C PHE A 635 -11.02 20.34 3.09
N ILE A 636 -12.28 19.88 3.05
CA ILE A 636 -13.31 20.29 4.01
C ILE A 636 -12.91 19.87 5.44
N LEU A 637 -12.31 18.69 5.60
CA LEU A 637 -11.84 18.23 6.91
C LEU A 637 -10.62 19.01 7.42
N TYR A 638 -9.66 19.33 6.54
CA TYR A 638 -8.52 20.18 6.92
C TYR A 638 -8.96 21.61 7.26
N THR A 639 -9.89 22.20 6.51
CA THR A 639 -10.45 23.53 6.80
C THR A 639 -11.23 23.54 8.12
N THR A 640 -12.00 22.49 8.42
CA THR A 640 -12.70 22.34 9.70
C THR A 640 -11.71 22.26 10.86
N THR A 641 -10.68 21.43 10.71
CA THR A 641 -9.60 21.28 11.69
C THR A 641 -8.88 22.62 11.92
N TRP A 642 -8.58 23.35 10.84
CA TRP A 642 -7.97 24.68 10.90
C TRP A 642 -8.81 25.65 11.73
N GLN A 643 -10.12 25.70 11.49
CA GLN A 643 -11.04 26.57 12.23
C GLN A 643 -11.12 26.18 13.71
N CYS A 644 -11.22 24.88 14.02
CA CYS A 644 -11.24 24.38 15.39
C CYS A 644 -9.94 24.71 16.14
N LEU A 645 -8.79 24.50 15.50
CA LEU A 645 -7.48 24.77 16.08
C LEU A 645 -7.25 26.28 16.27
N ARG A 646 -7.69 27.11 15.32
CA ARG A 646 -7.60 28.58 15.44
C ARG A 646 -8.45 29.11 16.59
N LYS A 647 -9.68 28.61 16.77
CA LYS A 647 -10.59 29.06 17.84
C LYS A 647 -10.15 28.60 19.24
N ASN A 648 -9.55 27.42 19.34
CA ASN A 648 -9.23 26.77 20.63
C ASN A 648 -7.74 26.45 20.79
N TYR A 649 -6.84 27.29 20.26
CA TYR A 649 -5.40 27.01 20.19
C TYR A 649 -4.80 26.58 21.54
N LYS A 650 -5.09 27.33 22.61
CA LYS A 650 -4.60 27.05 23.98
C LYS A 650 -5.16 25.75 24.60
N ARG A 651 -6.30 25.26 24.10
CA ARG A 651 -6.96 24.03 24.61
C ARG A 651 -6.33 22.77 24.03
N TYR A 652 -5.88 22.84 22.78
CA TYR A 652 -5.33 21.68 22.05
C TYR A 652 -3.81 21.62 22.04
N ILE A 653 -3.11 22.75 22.16
CA ILE A 653 -1.64 22.80 22.22
C ILE A 653 -1.26 23.33 23.60
N LYS A 654 -1.00 22.41 24.54
CA LYS A 654 -0.39 22.74 25.83
C LYS A 654 1.07 23.12 25.56
N ASN A 655 1.46 24.34 25.94
CA ASN A 655 2.79 24.92 25.75
C ASN A 655 3.92 23.91 26.02
N HIS A 656 4.55 23.44 24.96
CA HIS A 656 5.86 22.78 24.99
C HIS A 656 6.85 23.46 24.03
N GLU A 657 6.56 24.68 23.60
CA GLU A 657 7.58 25.58 23.07
C GLU A 657 8.19 26.32 24.27
N GLY A 658 9.16 25.66 24.89
CA GLY A 658 10.09 26.34 25.79
C GLY A 658 10.85 27.39 24.97
N GLY A 659 10.64 28.65 25.32
CA GLY A 659 11.45 29.78 24.86
C GLY A 659 10.99 30.44 23.57
N LEU A 660 9.89 31.19 23.61
CA LEU A 660 9.86 32.58 23.17
C LEU A 660 8.62 33.24 23.80
N SER A 661 8.85 34.26 24.62
CA SER A 661 7.80 34.94 25.38
C SER A 661 6.81 35.64 24.45
N THR A 662 5.55 35.64 24.87
CA THR A 662 4.38 36.34 24.31
C THR A 662 4.48 37.88 24.32
N SER A 663 5.68 38.43 24.27
CA SER A 663 5.97 39.88 24.23
C SER A 663 6.26 40.40 22.82
N GLU A 664 6.53 39.55 21.83
CA GLU A 664 6.88 40.00 20.47
C GLU A 664 5.68 40.12 19.52
N PHE A 665 4.48 39.67 19.92
CA PHE A 665 3.28 39.74 19.06
C PHE A 665 2.51 41.07 19.16
N PHE A 666 2.94 42.01 20.00
CA PHE A 666 2.30 43.33 20.15
C PHE A 666 3.23 44.52 19.86
N ALA A 667 4.48 44.28 19.45
CA ALA A 667 5.47 45.35 19.22
C ALA A 667 5.51 45.88 17.76
N SER A 668 4.61 45.44 16.87
CA SER A 668 4.65 45.85 15.45
C SER A 668 3.54 46.83 15.03
N THR A 669 2.86 47.50 15.95
CA THR A 669 1.80 48.46 15.55
C THR A 669 1.73 49.78 16.30
N LEU A 670 2.61 50.10 17.25
CA LEU A 670 2.57 51.41 17.91
C LEU A 670 3.98 51.85 18.37
N THR A 671 4.68 52.59 17.51
CA THR A 671 5.76 53.49 17.93
C THR A 671 5.65 54.80 17.16
N LEU A 672 4.96 55.78 17.75
CA LEU A 672 5.38 57.18 17.71
C LEU A 672 4.79 57.93 18.92
N ASP A 673 5.67 58.67 19.59
CA ASP A 673 5.43 59.78 20.52
C ASP A 673 4.79 59.51 21.90
N ASN A 674 5.62 59.34 22.94
CA ASN A 674 6.10 60.45 23.77
C ASN A 674 6.78 59.96 25.07
N LEU A 675 7.90 60.62 25.39
CA LEU A 675 8.59 60.57 26.67
C LEU A 675 7.78 61.25 27.78
N GLY A 676 7.85 60.72 29.01
CA GLY A 676 7.85 61.57 30.19
C GLY A 676 7.06 61.08 31.41
N ARG A 677 7.81 60.80 32.47
CA ARG A 677 7.50 61.03 33.90
C ARG A 677 6.69 60.01 34.74
N ASP A 678 7.40 59.64 35.81
CA ASP A 678 7.02 59.57 37.22
C ASP A 678 6.65 58.22 37.87
N SER A 679 7.24 58.11 39.06
CA SER A 679 7.41 56.99 39.98
C SER A 679 6.44 57.04 41.16
N VAL A 680 5.78 55.93 41.54
CA VAL A 680 5.31 55.64 42.93
C VAL A 680 5.11 54.11 43.10
N PRO A 681 5.44 53.49 44.27
CA PRO A 681 5.32 52.05 44.54
C PRO A 681 4.04 51.68 45.31
N GLN A 682 3.45 50.48 45.09
CA GLN A 682 2.47 49.88 46.02
C GLN A 682 2.53 48.35 46.10
N ASN A 683 2.24 47.90 47.32
CA ASN A 683 2.41 46.60 47.97
C ASN A 683 1.44 45.47 47.51
N PRO A 684 1.65 44.21 47.97
CA PRO A 684 0.95 43.00 47.53
C PRO A 684 -0.27 42.66 48.42
N SER A 685 -1.34 42.09 47.86
CA SER A 685 -2.23 41.13 48.55
C SER A 685 -3.34 40.56 47.65
N HIS A 686 -3.66 39.27 47.90
CA HIS A 686 -4.78 38.44 47.39
C HIS A 686 -4.63 37.93 45.94
N ARG A 687 -4.88 36.65 45.58
CA ARG A 687 -5.66 35.59 46.22
C ARG A 687 -5.31 34.21 45.58
N THR A 688 -4.80 33.31 46.41
CA THR A 688 -5.27 31.91 46.62
C THR A 688 -5.24 30.84 45.50
N LYS A 689 -4.39 29.82 45.76
CA LYS A 689 -4.50 28.36 45.56
C LYS A 689 -5.53 27.80 44.56
N PHE A 690 -5.05 26.96 43.63
CA PHE A 690 -5.82 25.80 43.14
C PHE A 690 -4.90 24.57 43.02
N ILE A 691 -5.17 23.57 43.85
CA ILE A 691 -4.58 22.22 43.92
C ILE A 691 -5.67 21.26 43.43
N TYR A 692 -5.26 20.27 42.61
CA TYR A 692 -5.91 18.98 42.30
C TYR A 692 -7.44 18.91 42.10
N ASN A 693 -7.85 18.49 40.90
CA ASN A 693 -9.12 17.77 40.71
C ASN A 693 -8.88 16.64 39.69
N LEU A 694 -8.69 15.44 40.21
CA LEU A 694 -8.72 14.19 39.46
C LEU A 694 -9.17 13.06 40.41
N GLU A 695 -10.37 13.21 40.96
CA GLU A 695 -11.22 12.15 41.50
C GLU A 695 -12.58 12.78 41.82
N ASP A 696 -13.62 11.96 41.80
CA ASP A 696 -15.04 12.27 42.09
C ASP A 696 -15.89 12.80 40.93
N HIS A 697 -16.52 11.86 40.23
CA HIS A 697 -17.94 11.98 39.93
C HIS A 697 -18.60 10.59 40.01
N GLU A 698 -19.00 10.23 41.23
CA GLU A 698 -20.11 9.31 41.49
C GLU A 698 -21.39 9.88 40.87
N TRP A 699 -22.17 9.03 40.21
CA TRP A 699 -23.53 9.35 39.76
C TRP A 699 -24.51 8.66 40.72
N CYS A 700 -25.28 9.46 41.46
CA CYS A 700 -26.37 8.97 42.30
C CYS A 700 -27.54 8.45 41.46
N GLU A 701 -28.07 7.33 41.93
CA GLU A 701 -29.38 6.75 41.60
C GLU A 701 -30.54 7.70 41.96
N ASN A 702 -31.64 7.57 41.21
CA ASN A 702 -32.99 7.56 41.76
C ASN A 702 -33.98 7.17 40.65
N MET A 703 -34.44 5.92 40.67
CA MET A 703 -35.67 5.52 40.02
C MET A 703 -36.38 4.53 40.96
N GLU A 704 -37.18 5.06 41.87
CA GLU A 704 -38.13 4.28 42.66
C GLU A 704 -39.47 4.19 41.93
N SER A 705 -39.95 2.96 41.86
CA SER A 705 -41.35 2.54 41.97
C SER A 705 -42.32 2.86 40.81
N VAL A 706 -42.82 1.79 40.19
CA VAL A 706 -44.21 1.28 40.25
C VAL A 706 -44.52 0.55 38.93
N LEU A 707 -44.87 -0.74 39.09
CA LEU A 707 -45.39 -1.74 38.13
C LEU A 707 -44.38 -2.43 37.18
#